data_AF-A0A954LZJ0-F1
#
_entry.id   AF-A0A954LZJ0-F1
#
_cell.length_a   1.000
_cell.length_b   1.000
_cell.length_c   1.000
_cell.angle_alpha   90.00
_cell.angle_beta   90.00
_cell.angle_gamma   90.00
#
_symmetry.space_group_name_H-M   'P 1'
#
loop_
_entity.id
_entity.type
_entity.pdbx_description
1 polymer ?
#
loop_
_entity_poly.entity_id
_entity_poly.type
_entity_poly.pdbx_seq_one_letter_code
_entity_poly.pdbx_strand_id
1 'polypeptide(L)'
;MNVDQTTVRVVEHERDFYERQSGIASERVQISSTVNNSQAELIHRVPRSRVLGEPTASVWFRSNRSGAALSMRIVLPHQLDPRTGKPVSMEVRGTPCTEPHRWQQLTVTATDALVEKQMILLRGRLANVLEGRTLDTRDGHVDQVSIHVPVSEGVTELHIDELQMGPLVRLDDEADTIRQINLDQSEVLECPIQITPNELLIEGQPRFPRIAVYHGEDLDELAATGINVVWINRYDDQILLNELRKRGMWAMAAPPQLPTSPDGVPIPSARSGLMPIPASTASVLFWTVGTRIPPDQLRTVENWINQVRDADRAFTRPRPVIADVISNERAFSRQISLIGSSRHMLHTTFVPSQYRDYLAHKKNLALPDRLSWTWLQTEAAAPNLATRQTSRDEPIVVEAEQIWLQVLTALSVGHRAIGYWKSGPLDAESPADQERRLAISLINAQIELLEPLLATGQVVDTVPVEIDAGKKSESRSRSFGDRFLKSGSNTADAESRPDVRAAVIQSKYGRLVMPVWYDNQAQFQPGQMAGNDIRFVVPGGGQHAFAWSVTTTSVHPLELEYPAGGMEIRLPMIDQHAFIVITSDPKFGAMLTQRMQAQRDRSAQMGVELAQLKLKRVKETHQQLEQLARTKVPQADARLTQAEQSVQHAAAQLLSEQPQYDEARQSCRLAMQLLRIVQRDHWENAVADMSSPTTSPHTICFSTLPDHWRMVNAIGRGTGWSGENLLRSGDFEDLDSVIADNWLSVYDTSQNRRVELHSDASSGQYGLRIFSRSDRTEMSPDVPLTPNVSVISPPIPVQGGQIVLISGKYRIEEQVNGHPDGLMLYDNVKGTVGALRFWRGTPKGQWESFRLIREVAHSRDVQFTIELNGDGDVRFDDIRVVALNPPRLASGTQPAEPSKNPRRNLLDFTPSLPKVPFWNGRKSKESDIVPE
;
A
#
# COMPACT_ATOMS: atom_id res chain seq x y z
N MET A 1 -35.15 40.86 41.37
CA MET A 1 -36.17 40.26 42.26
C MET A 1 -37.52 40.85 41.91
N ASN A 2 -38.56 40.03 41.81
CA ASN A 2 -39.93 40.41 41.50
C ASN A 2 -40.81 40.07 42.72
N VAL A 3 -41.52 41.06 43.24
CA VAL A 3 -42.35 40.95 44.45
C VAL A 3 -43.56 41.85 44.29
N ASP A 4 -44.69 41.46 44.86
CA ASP A 4 -45.85 42.35 44.99
C ASP A 4 -45.50 43.46 45.99
N GLN A 5 -45.20 44.65 45.46
CA GLN A 5 -44.73 45.80 46.24
C GLN A 5 -45.77 46.36 47.21
N THR A 6 -47.04 45.92 47.13
CA THR A 6 -48.09 46.33 48.06
C THR A 6 -48.13 45.51 49.34
N THR A 7 -47.57 44.29 49.33
CA THR A 7 -47.68 43.31 50.43
C THR A 7 -46.34 42.76 50.91
N VAL A 8 -45.27 42.89 50.11
CA VAL A 8 -43.93 42.39 50.39
C VAL A 8 -42.89 43.49 50.22
N ARG A 9 -42.04 43.69 51.23
CA ARG A 9 -40.97 44.69 51.24
C ARG A 9 -39.62 44.03 51.48
N VAL A 10 -38.65 44.31 50.59
CA VAL A 10 -37.24 43.97 50.80
C VAL A 10 -36.69 44.88 51.90
N VAL A 11 -36.21 44.28 52.98
CA VAL A 11 -35.64 44.98 54.13
C VAL A 11 -34.16 45.28 53.88
N GLU A 12 -33.42 44.28 53.40
CA GLU A 12 -31.98 44.36 53.20
C GLU A 12 -31.54 43.40 52.09
N HIS A 13 -30.55 43.81 51.30
CA HIS A 13 -29.93 43.01 50.26
C HIS A 13 -28.44 43.34 50.22
N GLU A 14 -27.61 42.41 50.68
CA GLU A 14 -26.16 42.60 50.80
C GLU A 14 -25.41 41.30 50.49
N ARG A 15 -24.08 41.40 50.42
CA ARG A 15 -23.21 40.22 50.37
C ARG A 15 -22.77 39.90 51.79
N ASP A 16 -23.10 38.70 52.28
CA ASP A 16 -22.70 38.25 53.61
C ASP A 16 -21.39 37.45 53.52
N PHE A 17 -20.39 37.91 54.25
CA PHE A 17 -19.07 37.29 54.28
C PHE A 17 -18.96 36.21 55.37
N TYR A 18 -19.91 36.11 56.31
CA TYR A 18 -19.88 35.18 57.44
C TYR A 18 -20.69 33.90 57.18
N GLU A 19 -21.93 34.02 56.72
CA GLU A 19 -22.79 32.86 56.42
C GLU A 19 -22.69 32.49 54.93
N ARG A 20 -21.69 31.69 54.56
CA ARG A 20 -21.41 31.26 53.16
C ARG A 20 -21.22 29.76 53.02
N GLN A 21 -21.46 29.22 51.82
CA GLN A 21 -21.22 27.80 51.51
C GLN A 21 -19.89 27.60 50.77
N SER A 22 -19.58 28.43 49.78
CA SER A 22 -18.30 28.41 49.05
C SER A 22 -17.87 29.83 48.65
N GLY A 23 -16.62 30.01 48.20
CA GLY A 23 -16.12 31.34 47.80
C GLY A 23 -15.94 32.36 48.94
N ILE A 24 -16.07 33.65 48.61
CA ILE A 24 -15.72 34.81 49.48
C ILE A 24 -16.94 35.31 50.29
N ALA A 25 -18.15 35.23 49.73
CA ALA A 25 -19.40 35.70 50.35
C ALA A 25 -20.61 35.06 49.66
N SER A 26 -21.71 34.90 50.40
CA SER A 26 -23.03 34.55 49.86
C SER A 26 -23.88 35.81 49.61
N GLU A 27 -24.95 35.67 48.85
CA GLU A 27 -25.93 36.74 48.65
C GLU A 27 -27.06 36.62 49.69
N ARG A 28 -27.18 37.63 50.57
CA ARG A 28 -28.17 37.68 51.65
C ARG A 28 -29.31 38.62 51.29
N VAL A 29 -30.54 38.13 51.39
CA VAL A 29 -31.76 38.89 51.13
C VAL A 29 -32.74 38.72 52.29
N GLN A 30 -33.16 39.83 52.89
CA GLN A 30 -34.19 39.86 53.90
C GLN A 30 -35.47 40.47 53.34
N ILE A 31 -36.58 39.75 53.52
CA ILE A 31 -37.89 40.08 52.98
C ILE A 31 -38.89 40.10 54.12
N SER A 32 -39.69 41.17 54.23
CA SER A 32 -40.78 41.27 55.20
C SER A 32 -42.12 41.28 54.49
N SER A 33 -43.14 40.62 55.04
CA SER A 33 -44.52 40.74 54.59
C SER A 33 -45.46 40.94 55.77
N THR A 34 -46.52 41.73 55.54
CA THR A 34 -47.60 42.02 56.49
C THR A 34 -48.81 41.12 56.31
N VAL A 35 -48.74 40.17 55.38
CA VAL A 35 -49.83 39.25 55.03
C VAL A 35 -49.28 37.84 54.85
N ASN A 36 -50.12 36.85 55.16
CA ASN A 36 -49.79 35.45 54.90
C ASN A 36 -50.06 35.09 53.44
N ASN A 37 -49.24 34.17 52.90
CA ASN A 37 -49.38 33.58 51.57
C ASN A 37 -48.94 34.47 50.38
N SER A 38 -48.01 35.40 50.61
CA SER A 38 -47.35 36.16 49.54
C SER A 38 -46.21 35.34 48.90
N GLN A 39 -45.75 35.74 47.71
CA GLN A 39 -44.63 35.09 47.02
C GLN A 39 -43.59 36.12 46.58
N ALA A 40 -42.31 35.73 46.68
CA ALA A 40 -41.18 36.48 46.15
C ALA A 40 -40.46 35.64 45.10
N GLU A 41 -40.08 36.25 43.98
CA GLU A 41 -39.33 35.59 42.92
C GLU A 41 -37.96 36.26 42.74
N LEU A 42 -36.88 35.50 42.95
CA LEU A 42 -35.53 35.95 42.64
C LEU A 42 -35.16 35.47 41.25
N ILE A 43 -34.81 36.39 40.35
CA ILE A 43 -34.62 36.12 38.92
C ILE A 43 -33.16 36.33 38.56
N HIS A 44 -32.54 35.31 37.97
CA HIS A 44 -31.22 35.39 37.33
C HIS A 44 -31.35 35.09 35.83
N ARG A 45 -30.92 36.05 34.98
CA ARG A 45 -30.94 35.87 33.52
C ARG A 45 -29.72 35.06 33.11
N VAL A 46 -29.94 33.98 32.36
CA VAL A 46 -28.86 33.18 31.78
C VAL A 46 -28.74 33.46 30.29
N PRO A 47 -27.55 33.30 29.67
CA PRO A 47 -27.41 33.37 28.22
C PRO A 47 -28.40 32.42 27.54
N ARG A 48 -28.99 32.84 26.41
CA ARG A 48 -29.94 32.00 25.68
C ARG A 48 -29.27 30.68 25.29
N SER A 49 -29.75 29.59 25.89
CA SER A 49 -29.08 28.30 25.78
C SER A 49 -30.07 27.21 25.37
N ARG A 50 -29.71 26.39 24.36
CA ARG A 50 -30.59 25.29 23.92
C ARG A 50 -30.80 24.26 25.04
N VAL A 51 -32.03 23.73 25.11
CA VAL A 51 -32.38 22.60 25.97
C VAL A 51 -31.85 21.32 25.33
N LEU A 52 -30.64 20.88 25.69
CA LEU A 52 -30.03 19.62 25.22
C LEU A 52 -29.71 18.72 26.42
N GLY A 53 -30.20 17.47 26.39
CA GLY A 53 -29.82 16.45 27.37
C GLY A 53 -30.21 16.77 28.81
N GLU A 54 -31.48 17.13 29.05
CA GLU A 54 -32.04 17.43 30.38
C GLU A 54 -31.24 18.49 31.17
N PRO A 55 -31.29 19.78 30.77
CA PRO A 55 -30.50 20.82 31.42
C PRO A 55 -30.80 20.85 32.92
N THR A 56 -29.74 20.91 33.72
CA THR A 56 -29.81 20.91 35.17
C THR A 56 -29.26 22.23 35.71
N ALA A 57 -30.04 22.91 36.55
CA ALA A 57 -29.59 24.05 37.33
C ALA A 57 -29.64 23.69 38.81
N SER A 58 -28.60 24.06 39.55
CA SER A 58 -28.53 23.85 40.99
C SER A 58 -27.97 25.08 41.69
N VAL A 59 -28.46 25.38 42.89
CA VAL A 59 -28.00 26.51 43.71
C VAL A 59 -28.00 26.11 45.18
N TRP A 60 -27.00 26.54 45.93
CA TRP A 60 -27.01 26.41 47.37
C TRP A 60 -27.89 27.49 47.98
N PHE A 61 -28.82 27.06 48.83
CA PHE A 61 -29.83 27.94 49.40
C PHE A 61 -30.03 27.63 50.88
N ARG A 62 -30.11 28.67 51.70
CA ARG A 62 -30.47 28.59 53.11
C ARG A 62 -31.53 29.64 53.42
N SER A 63 -32.59 29.24 54.12
CA SER A 63 -33.63 30.17 54.55
C SER A 63 -34.14 29.81 55.93
N ASN A 64 -34.61 30.79 56.70
CA ASN A 64 -35.35 30.57 57.93
C ASN A 64 -36.78 30.00 57.71
N ARG A 65 -37.23 29.85 56.45
CA ARG A 65 -38.53 29.26 56.08
C ARG A 65 -38.35 28.13 55.06
N SER A 66 -39.25 27.14 55.10
CA SER A 66 -39.33 26.06 54.12
C SER A 66 -40.22 26.44 52.92
N GLY A 67 -40.08 25.72 51.80
CA GLY A 67 -40.97 25.82 50.64
C GLY A 67 -40.40 26.57 49.45
N ALA A 68 -39.20 27.15 49.55
CA ALA A 68 -38.55 27.81 48.41
C ALA A 68 -38.12 26.78 47.35
N ALA A 69 -38.36 27.04 46.06
CA ALA A 69 -38.04 26.11 44.97
C ALA A 69 -37.32 26.81 43.82
N LEU A 70 -36.30 26.14 43.25
CA LEU A 70 -35.63 26.58 42.03
C LEU A 70 -36.47 26.23 40.81
N SER A 71 -36.45 27.10 39.80
CA SER A 71 -37.20 26.92 38.56
C SER A 71 -36.45 27.48 37.36
N MET A 72 -36.80 27.00 36.18
CA MET A 72 -36.17 27.33 34.92
C MET A 72 -37.24 27.72 33.89
N ARG A 73 -37.03 28.83 33.19
CA ARG A 73 -37.93 29.28 32.13
C ARG A 73 -37.45 28.79 30.76
N ILE A 74 -38.32 28.07 30.06
CA ILE A 74 -38.12 27.62 28.69
C ILE A 74 -38.99 28.49 27.79
N VAL A 75 -38.38 29.15 26.80
CA VAL A 75 -39.05 30.00 25.81
C VAL A 75 -39.16 29.25 24.49
N LEU A 76 -40.35 29.27 23.89
CA LEU A 76 -40.63 28.73 22.56
C LEU A 76 -40.70 29.88 21.56
N PRO A 77 -39.60 30.22 20.86
CA PRO A 77 -39.50 31.46 20.07
C PRO A 77 -40.47 31.51 18.88
N HIS A 78 -40.76 30.35 18.28
CA HIS A 78 -41.62 30.24 17.09
C HIS A 78 -43.11 30.10 17.42
N GLN A 79 -43.44 29.91 18.70
CA GLN A 79 -44.83 29.85 19.15
C GLN A 79 -45.22 31.19 19.76
N LEU A 80 -45.99 31.98 19.03
CA LEU A 80 -46.58 33.21 19.55
C LEU A 80 -47.86 32.90 20.32
N ASP A 81 -48.08 33.59 21.44
CA ASP A 81 -49.37 33.64 22.12
C ASP A 81 -50.28 34.62 21.37
N PRO A 82 -51.39 34.18 20.76
CA PRO A 82 -52.28 35.05 19.98
C PRO A 82 -52.90 36.20 20.80
N ARG A 83 -52.91 36.10 22.13
CA ARG A 83 -53.48 37.12 23.02
C ARG A 83 -52.50 38.25 23.33
N THR A 84 -51.20 37.95 23.33
CA THR A 84 -50.15 38.88 23.79
C THR A 84 -49.15 39.23 22.70
N GLY A 85 -49.12 38.49 21.58
CA GLY A 85 -48.18 38.66 20.48
C GLY A 85 -46.73 38.34 20.85
N LYS A 86 -46.48 37.77 22.04
CA LYS A 86 -45.14 37.43 22.55
C LYS A 86 -44.89 35.92 22.45
N PRO A 87 -43.61 35.49 22.37
CA PRO A 87 -43.26 34.09 22.45
C PRO A 87 -43.80 33.44 23.72
N VAL A 88 -44.37 32.25 23.57
CA VAL A 88 -44.88 31.47 24.70
C VAL A 88 -43.69 30.97 25.51
N SER A 89 -43.81 31.04 26.84
CA SER A 89 -42.83 30.49 27.76
C SER A 89 -43.49 29.60 28.81
N MET A 90 -42.74 28.63 29.31
CA MET A 90 -43.15 27.72 30.38
C MET A 90 -42.08 27.67 31.45
N GLU A 91 -42.51 27.37 32.68
CA GLU A 91 -41.62 27.29 33.84
C GLU A 91 -41.60 25.86 34.38
N VAL A 92 -40.41 25.30 34.49
CA VAL A 92 -40.13 23.98 35.06
C VAL A 92 -39.66 24.20 36.49
N ARG A 93 -40.37 23.64 37.48
CA ARG A 93 -40.05 23.82 38.91
C ARG A 93 -39.42 22.54 39.48
N GLY A 94 -38.35 22.72 40.25
CA GLY A 94 -37.66 21.66 40.98
C GLY A 94 -38.30 21.36 42.34
N THR A 95 -37.62 20.53 43.13
CA THR A 95 -38.08 20.15 44.47
C THR A 95 -37.92 21.31 45.46
N PRO A 96 -38.94 21.61 46.30
CA PRO A 96 -38.88 22.71 47.26
C PRO A 96 -37.98 22.39 48.46
N CYS A 97 -37.56 23.45 49.15
CA CYS A 97 -36.78 23.41 50.38
C CYS A 97 -37.57 22.81 51.54
N THR A 98 -36.98 21.85 52.25
CA THR A 98 -37.62 21.14 53.37
C THR A 98 -36.96 21.41 54.71
N GLU A 99 -35.70 21.85 54.76
CA GLU A 99 -34.95 22.08 56.00
C GLU A 99 -34.66 23.57 56.26
N PRO A 100 -35.44 24.26 57.12
CA PRO A 100 -35.14 25.63 57.53
C PRO A 100 -33.79 25.74 58.27
N HIS A 101 -33.14 26.89 58.15
CA HIS A 101 -31.86 27.28 58.77
C HIS A 101 -30.63 26.45 58.37
N ARG A 102 -30.73 25.51 57.44
CA ARG A 102 -29.60 24.74 56.90
C ARG A 102 -29.35 25.06 55.44
N TRP A 103 -28.10 24.97 55.03
CA TRP A 103 -27.72 24.99 53.63
C TRP A 103 -28.16 23.70 52.97
N GLN A 104 -28.91 23.83 51.88
CA GLN A 104 -29.33 22.72 51.06
C GLN A 104 -29.30 23.12 49.58
N GLN A 105 -28.99 22.16 48.71
CA GLN A 105 -28.92 22.40 47.28
C GLN A 105 -30.31 22.29 46.68
N LEU A 106 -30.82 23.38 46.10
CA LEU A 106 -32.02 23.36 45.29
C LEU A 106 -31.64 23.01 43.86
N THR A 107 -32.22 21.95 43.31
CA THR A 107 -31.93 21.47 41.96
C THR A 107 -33.21 21.40 41.13
N VAL A 108 -33.11 21.85 39.89
CA VAL A 108 -34.13 21.65 38.86
C VAL A 108 -33.49 21.01 37.64
N THR A 109 -34.04 19.87 37.23
CA THR A 109 -33.68 19.18 35.99
C THR A 109 -34.89 19.17 35.10
N ALA A 110 -34.77 19.72 33.90
CA ALA A 110 -35.84 19.68 32.90
C ALA A 110 -35.87 18.31 32.22
N THR A 111 -36.34 17.30 32.96
CA THR A 111 -36.55 15.94 32.43
C THR A 111 -37.68 15.92 31.40
N ASP A 112 -37.60 15.00 30.43
CA ASP A 112 -38.59 14.89 29.35
C ASP A 112 -40.02 14.75 29.90
N ALA A 113 -40.21 13.99 30.98
CA ALA A 113 -41.51 13.79 31.62
C ALA A 113 -42.07 15.09 32.24
N LEU A 114 -41.22 15.94 32.83
CA LEU A 114 -41.65 17.19 33.47
C LEU A 114 -41.96 18.25 32.42
N VAL A 115 -41.16 18.31 31.35
CA VAL A 115 -41.40 19.17 30.18
C VAL A 115 -42.69 18.75 29.47
N GLU A 116 -42.91 17.46 29.23
CA GLU A 116 -44.14 16.96 28.58
C GLU A 116 -45.39 17.29 29.42
N LYS A 117 -45.32 17.14 30.74
CA LYS A 117 -46.41 17.55 31.65
C LYS A 117 -46.73 19.04 31.54
N GLN A 118 -45.71 19.91 31.48
CA GLN A 118 -45.93 21.35 31.28
C GLN A 118 -46.45 21.67 29.87
N MET A 119 -46.00 20.93 28.85
CA MET A 119 -46.52 21.05 27.48
C MET A 119 -47.99 20.66 27.38
N ILE A 120 -48.44 19.63 28.11
CA ILE A 120 -49.86 19.26 28.18
C ILE A 120 -50.69 20.38 28.81
N LEU A 121 -50.23 20.96 29.93
CA LEU A 121 -50.90 22.08 30.59
C LEU A 121 -50.94 23.32 29.68
N LEU A 122 -49.86 23.58 28.94
CA LEU A 122 -49.76 24.69 28.00
C LEU A 122 -50.70 24.49 26.79
N ARG A 123 -50.79 23.28 26.24
CA ARG A 123 -51.78 22.89 25.23
C ARG A 123 -53.19 23.11 25.73
N GLY A 124 -53.51 22.68 26.96
CA GLY A 124 -54.82 22.88 27.57
C GLY A 124 -55.20 24.35 27.73
N ARG A 125 -54.25 25.21 28.15
CA ARG A 125 -54.47 26.65 28.31
C ARG A 125 -54.70 27.36 26.96
N LEU A 126 -54.02 26.92 25.90
CA LEU A 126 -54.08 27.52 24.57
C LEU A 126 -55.07 26.83 23.61
N ALA A 127 -55.74 25.76 24.04
CA ALA A 127 -56.64 24.94 23.22
C ALA A 127 -57.83 25.70 22.60
N ASN A 128 -58.27 26.79 23.25
CA ASN A 128 -59.40 27.59 22.78
C ASN A 128 -58.98 28.76 21.87
N VAL A 129 -57.68 28.94 21.63
CA VAL A 129 -57.11 30.12 20.95
C VAL A 129 -56.21 29.74 19.77
N LEU A 130 -55.62 28.54 19.77
CA LEU A 130 -54.82 28.04 18.65
C LEU A 130 -55.68 27.24 17.65
N GLU A 131 -55.66 27.63 16.37
CA GLU A 131 -56.35 26.91 15.27
C GLU A 131 -55.73 25.53 14.94
N GLY A 132 -54.65 25.14 15.64
CA GLY A 132 -54.04 23.82 15.57
C GLY A 132 -53.69 23.31 16.98
N ARG A 133 -53.93 22.03 17.26
CA ARG A 133 -53.62 21.39 18.55
C ARG A 133 -52.13 21.08 18.76
N THR A 134 -51.26 21.60 17.90
CA THR A 134 -49.81 21.34 17.90
C THR A 134 -49.05 22.63 18.21
N LEU A 135 -48.26 22.61 19.28
CA LEU A 135 -47.35 23.71 19.63
C LEU A 135 -46.05 23.57 18.84
N ASP A 136 -45.54 24.68 18.30
CA ASP A 136 -44.21 24.72 17.69
C ASP A 136 -43.13 24.77 18.78
N THR A 137 -42.41 23.67 18.94
CA THR A 137 -41.35 23.51 19.97
C THR A 137 -39.95 23.75 19.44
N ARG A 138 -39.80 24.16 18.17
CA ARG A 138 -38.49 24.38 17.55
C ARG A 138 -37.73 25.48 18.26
N ASP A 139 -36.42 25.33 18.36
CA ASP A 139 -35.49 26.29 18.98
C ASP A 139 -35.85 26.72 20.42
N GLY A 140 -36.52 25.82 21.15
CA GLY A 140 -36.77 26.00 22.58
C GLY A 140 -35.46 26.21 23.34
N HIS A 141 -35.38 27.29 24.11
CA HIS A 141 -34.17 27.65 24.86
C HIS A 141 -34.49 28.15 26.26
N VAL A 142 -33.51 28.03 27.14
CA VAL A 142 -33.54 28.60 28.49
C VAL A 142 -32.93 29.98 28.44
N ASP A 143 -33.61 30.95 29.04
CA ASP A 143 -33.13 32.33 29.14
C ASP A 143 -33.14 32.87 30.59
N GLN A 144 -33.72 32.12 31.52
CA GLN A 144 -33.87 32.54 32.91
C GLN A 144 -33.93 31.35 33.88
N VAL A 145 -33.30 31.53 35.05
CA VAL A 145 -33.47 30.69 36.24
C VAL A 145 -34.04 31.57 37.36
N SER A 146 -35.04 31.06 38.10
CA SER A 146 -35.63 31.81 39.22
C SER A 146 -35.90 30.94 40.45
N ILE A 147 -35.80 31.55 41.63
CA ILE A 147 -36.14 30.93 42.91
C ILE A 147 -37.48 31.52 43.37
N HIS A 148 -38.48 30.65 43.55
CA HIS A 148 -39.79 31.02 44.11
C HIS A 148 -39.77 30.80 45.61
N VAL A 149 -39.96 31.86 46.38
CA VAL A 149 -39.93 31.84 47.84
C VAL A 149 -41.33 32.17 48.38
N PRO A 150 -41.97 31.28 49.12
CA PRO A 150 -43.20 31.62 49.84
C PRO A 150 -42.86 32.55 51.01
N VAL A 151 -43.53 33.70 51.07
CA VAL A 151 -43.36 34.71 52.12
C VAL A 151 -44.59 34.69 53.01
N SER A 152 -44.37 34.46 54.30
CA SER A 152 -45.40 34.52 55.35
C SER A 152 -45.21 35.79 56.18
N GLU A 153 -46.19 36.11 57.02
CA GLU A 153 -46.14 37.27 57.90
C GLU A 153 -44.86 37.25 58.77
N GLY A 154 -44.15 38.38 58.80
CA GLY A 154 -42.85 38.54 59.45
C GLY A 154 -41.65 38.58 58.50
N VAL A 155 -40.44 38.38 59.03
CA VAL A 155 -39.17 38.48 58.27
C VAL A 155 -38.74 37.08 57.78
N THR A 156 -38.51 36.98 56.48
CA THR A 156 -37.94 35.84 55.78
C THR A 156 -36.52 36.20 55.35
N GLU A 157 -35.54 35.43 55.81
CA GLU A 157 -34.13 35.60 55.50
C GLU A 157 -33.69 34.49 54.53
N LEU A 158 -32.93 34.89 53.52
CA LEU A 158 -32.48 34.06 52.42
C LEU A 158 -30.98 34.26 52.24
N HIS A 159 -30.24 33.17 52.11
CA HIS A 159 -28.85 33.14 51.70
C HIS A 159 -28.72 32.27 50.46
N ILE A 160 -28.07 32.79 49.43
CA ILE A 160 -27.95 32.17 48.12
C ILE A 160 -26.48 32.11 47.75
N ASP A 161 -26.01 30.94 47.34
CA ASP A 161 -24.62 30.73 46.97
C ASP A 161 -24.48 29.75 45.80
N GLU A 162 -23.39 29.89 45.05
CA GLU A 162 -22.93 28.96 44.02
C GLU A 162 -24.03 28.42 43.07
N LEU A 163 -24.56 29.29 42.20
CA LEU A 163 -25.45 28.88 41.10
C LEU A 163 -24.64 28.18 40.01
N GLN A 164 -24.92 26.90 39.79
CA GLN A 164 -24.35 26.09 38.71
C GLN A 164 -25.42 25.69 37.70
N MET A 165 -25.09 25.75 36.41
CA MET A 165 -25.98 25.31 35.33
C MET A 165 -25.19 24.61 34.23
N GLY A 166 -25.64 23.43 33.82
CA GLY A 166 -25.02 22.70 32.73
C GLY A 166 -25.86 21.53 32.21
N PRO A 167 -25.55 21.02 31.00
CA PRO A 167 -24.74 21.66 29.95
C PRO A 167 -25.52 22.78 29.23
N LEU A 168 -24.86 23.90 28.93
CA LEU A 168 -25.43 25.05 28.20
C LEU A 168 -24.74 25.24 26.84
N VAL A 169 -25.50 25.27 25.76
CA VAL A 169 -25.00 25.65 24.41
C VAL A 169 -25.52 27.05 24.10
N ARG A 170 -24.62 28.05 24.10
CA ARG A 170 -24.96 29.45 23.83
C ARG A 170 -25.36 29.64 22.37
N LEU A 171 -26.50 30.29 22.14
CA LEU A 171 -26.99 30.59 20.79
C LEU A 171 -26.22 31.73 20.09
N ASP A 172 -25.47 32.55 20.83
CA ASP A 172 -24.75 33.70 20.26
C ASP A 172 -23.46 33.31 19.51
N ASP A 173 -22.84 32.17 19.84
CA ASP A 173 -21.67 31.63 19.12
C ASP A 173 -22.04 31.07 17.74
N GLU A 174 -23.32 30.81 17.49
CA GLU A 174 -23.82 30.34 16.20
C GLU A 174 -24.08 31.49 15.20
N ALA A 175 -24.31 32.74 15.61
CA ALA A 175 -24.69 33.78 14.64
C ALA A 175 -23.55 34.16 13.67
N ASP A 176 -22.30 34.18 14.15
CA ASP A 176 -21.13 34.48 13.31
C ASP A 176 -20.58 33.23 12.62
N THR A 177 -20.64 32.06 13.27
CA THR A 177 -20.23 30.78 12.66
C THR A 177 -21.24 30.27 11.64
N ILE A 178 -22.56 30.40 11.87
CA ILE A 178 -23.61 30.07 10.89
C ILE A 178 -23.68 31.10 9.78
N ARG A 179 -23.37 32.40 10.01
CA ARG A 179 -23.25 33.35 8.88
C ARG A 179 -22.06 33.02 7.99
N GLN A 180 -20.91 32.62 8.53
CA GLN A 180 -19.80 32.13 7.70
C GLN A 180 -20.12 30.80 7.01
N ILE A 181 -20.78 29.85 7.68
CA ILE A 181 -21.17 28.56 7.08
C ILE A 181 -22.29 28.71 6.03
N ASN A 182 -23.28 29.60 6.23
CA ASN A 182 -24.36 29.82 5.27
C ASN A 182 -23.97 30.76 4.10
N LEU A 183 -22.95 31.62 4.26
CA LEU A 183 -22.37 32.35 3.13
C LEU A 183 -21.54 31.43 2.22
N ASP A 184 -20.94 30.35 2.75
CA ASP A 184 -20.22 29.33 1.96
C ASP A 184 -21.13 28.24 1.36
N GLN A 185 -22.41 28.13 1.78
CA GLN A 185 -23.35 27.09 1.30
C GLN A 185 -24.26 27.53 0.14
N SER A 186 -23.81 28.41 -0.77
CA SER A 186 -24.61 28.77 -1.95
C SER A 186 -24.23 28.07 -3.26
N GLU A 187 -23.15 27.27 -3.31
CA GLU A 187 -22.85 26.45 -4.50
C GLU A 187 -22.36 25.04 -4.08
N VAL A 188 -23.19 24.02 -4.29
CA VAL A 188 -22.74 22.63 -4.24
C VAL A 188 -21.77 22.43 -5.41
N LEU A 189 -20.49 22.19 -5.11
CA LEU A 189 -19.45 22.03 -6.12
C LEU A 189 -19.65 20.73 -6.91
N GLU A 190 -19.36 20.74 -8.20
CA GLU A 190 -19.30 19.48 -8.95
C GLU A 190 -18.09 18.67 -8.49
N CYS A 191 -18.30 17.38 -8.18
CA CYS A 191 -17.19 16.50 -7.85
C CYS A 191 -16.23 16.41 -9.06
N PRO A 192 -14.95 16.75 -8.91
CA PRO A 192 -14.03 16.82 -10.05
C PRO A 192 -13.73 15.45 -10.66
N ILE A 193 -14.03 14.36 -9.96
CA ILE A 193 -13.80 13.00 -10.43
C ILE A 193 -15.12 12.25 -10.62
N GLN A 194 -15.23 11.60 -11.78
CA GLN A 194 -16.35 10.74 -12.12
C GLN A 194 -15.83 9.35 -12.41
N ILE A 195 -16.32 8.38 -11.64
CA ILE A 195 -15.93 6.98 -11.74
C ILE A 195 -17.14 6.20 -12.18
N THR A 196 -17.04 5.59 -13.35
CA THR A 196 -17.99 4.60 -13.85
C THR A 196 -17.27 3.25 -13.99
N PRO A 197 -17.98 2.13 -14.17
CA PRO A 197 -17.35 0.81 -14.30
C PRO A 197 -16.30 0.72 -15.41
N ASN A 198 -16.41 1.57 -16.44
CA ASN A 198 -15.56 1.50 -17.62
C ASN A 198 -14.67 2.74 -17.80
N GLU A 199 -14.98 3.86 -17.14
CA GLU A 199 -14.32 5.14 -17.37
C GLU A 199 -13.95 5.84 -16.06
N LEU A 200 -12.76 6.43 -16.05
CA LEU A 200 -12.32 7.39 -15.03
C LEU A 200 -12.13 8.75 -15.70
N LEU A 201 -12.95 9.73 -15.30
CA LEU A 201 -12.89 11.10 -15.81
C LEU A 201 -12.51 12.04 -14.67
N ILE A 202 -11.62 12.99 -14.95
CA ILE A 202 -11.27 14.11 -14.06
C ILE A 202 -11.56 15.39 -14.82
N GLU A 203 -12.39 16.27 -14.25
CA GLU A 203 -12.89 17.49 -14.89
C GLU A 203 -13.51 17.21 -16.27
N GLY A 204 -14.26 16.10 -16.38
CA GLY A 204 -14.89 15.64 -17.63
C GLY A 204 -13.93 15.07 -18.68
N GLN A 205 -12.62 15.05 -18.43
CA GLN A 205 -11.62 14.52 -19.35
C GLN A 205 -11.12 13.14 -18.91
N PRO A 206 -10.86 12.20 -19.84
CA PRO A 206 -10.24 10.93 -19.52
C PRO A 206 -8.80 11.16 -19.05
N ARG A 207 -8.54 10.90 -17.77
CA ARG A 207 -7.24 11.13 -17.12
C ARG A 207 -6.83 9.87 -16.38
N PHE A 208 -5.55 9.52 -16.46
CA PHE A 208 -5.00 8.33 -15.80
C PHE A 208 -4.23 8.77 -14.55
N PRO A 209 -4.71 8.46 -13.33
CA PRO A 209 -4.01 8.82 -12.10
C PRO A 209 -2.64 8.12 -11.99
N ARG A 210 -1.60 8.94 -11.85
CA ARG A 210 -0.19 8.61 -11.63
C ARG A 210 0.17 9.18 -10.27
N ILE A 211 0.17 8.32 -9.25
CA ILE A 211 0.22 8.70 -7.84
C ILE A 211 1.67 8.62 -7.33
N ALA A 212 2.09 9.55 -6.46
CA ALA A 212 3.34 9.41 -5.68
C ALA A 212 3.20 10.00 -4.28
N VAL A 213 4.03 9.51 -3.34
CA VAL A 213 4.08 10.02 -1.96
C VAL A 213 4.87 11.32 -1.89
N TYR A 214 4.32 12.37 -1.26
CA TYR A 214 5.05 13.61 -1.05
C TYR A 214 6.02 13.49 0.13
N HIS A 215 7.29 13.79 -0.12
CA HIS A 215 8.38 13.76 0.85
C HIS A 215 9.08 15.13 0.98
N GLY A 216 8.43 16.19 0.49
CA GLY A 216 8.96 17.57 0.57
C GLY A 216 9.74 18.00 -0.67
N GLU A 217 9.57 17.32 -1.80
CA GLU A 217 10.23 17.69 -3.06
C GLU A 217 9.82 19.07 -3.56
N ASP A 218 10.68 19.62 -4.42
CA ASP A 218 10.29 20.73 -5.28
C ASP A 218 9.10 20.32 -6.18
N LEU A 219 8.07 21.15 -6.17
CA LEU A 219 6.81 20.84 -6.84
C LEU A 219 6.91 20.98 -8.37
N ASP A 220 7.82 21.81 -8.88
CA ASP A 220 8.07 21.95 -10.31
C ASP A 220 8.83 20.72 -10.84
N GLU A 221 9.80 20.21 -10.08
CA GLU A 221 10.46 18.94 -10.37
C GLU A 221 9.51 17.75 -10.31
N LEU A 222 8.63 17.72 -9.31
CA LEU A 222 7.62 16.66 -9.18
C LEU A 222 6.63 16.69 -10.36
N ALA A 223 6.11 17.86 -10.71
CA ALA A 223 5.22 18.03 -11.87
C ALA A 223 5.91 17.63 -13.18
N ALA A 224 7.20 17.95 -13.31
CA ALA A 224 8.02 17.56 -14.44
C ALA A 224 8.03 16.03 -14.64
N THR A 225 7.95 15.21 -13.60
CA THR A 225 7.91 13.75 -13.77
C THR A 225 6.62 13.21 -14.42
N GLY A 226 5.60 14.05 -14.62
CA GLY A 226 4.29 13.63 -15.12
C GLY A 226 3.41 12.96 -14.06
N ILE A 227 3.79 13.04 -12.77
CA ILE A 227 2.90 12.72 -11.65
C ILE A 227 1.76 13.75 -11.66
N ASN A 228 0.51 13.28 -11.52
CA ASN A 228 -0.68 14.15 -11.52
C ASN A 228 -1.52 14.01 -10.25
N VAL A 229 -1.19 13.07 -9.35
CA VAL A 229 -1.80 12.92 -8.03
C VAL A 229 -0.71 12.74 -6.99
N VAL A 230 -0.74 13.55 -5.93
CA VAL A 230 0.28 13.58 -4.89
C VAL A 230 -0.35 13.19 -3.56
N TRP A 231 0.17 12.14 -2.92
CA TRP A 231 -0.27 11.72 -1.59
C TRP A 231 0.38 12.60 -0.53
N ILE A 232 -0.43 13.46 0.10
CA ILE A 232 -0.03 14.37 1.17
C ILE A 232 -0.47 13.83 2.54
N ASN A 233 0.28 14.19 3.58
CA ASN A 233 -0.01 13.74 4.95
C ASN A 233 -1.22 14.47 5.57
N ARG A 234 -1.43 15.73 5.20
CA ARG A 234 -2.46 16.61 5.78
C ARG A 234 -3.42 17.08 4.71
N TYR A 235 -4.71 16.76 4.86
CA TYR A 235 -5.75 17.20 3.93
C TYR A 235 -6.11 18.69 4.07
N ASP A 236 -5.72 19.32 5.19
CA ASP A 236 -6.06 20.70 5.54
C ASP A 236 -4.95 21.72 5.20
N ASP A 237 -3.83 21.28 4.61
CA ASP A 237 -2.74 22.16 4.17
C ASP A 237 -3.12 22.93 2.89
N GLN A 238 -3.79 24.06 3.08
CA GLN A 238 -4.29 24.91 1.99
C GLN A 238 -3.18 25.48 1.11
N ILE A 239 -1.99 25.71 1.68
CA ILE A 239 -0.85 26.27 0.92
C ILE A 239 -0.39 25.20 -0.07
N LEU A 240 -0.12 23.99 0.41
CA LEU A 240 0.31 22.88 -0.44
C LEU A 240 -0.75 22.53 -1.48
N LEU A 241 -2.04 22.45 -1.10
CA LEU A 241 -3.13 22.17 -2.03
C LEU A 241 -3.21 23.18 -3.17
N ASN A 242 -3.05 24.47 -2.88
CA ASN A 242 -3.06 25.52 -3.90
C ASN A 242 -1.82 25.46 -4.81
N GLU A 243 -0.64 25.21 -4.25
CA GLU A 243 0.61 25.08 -5.03
C GLU A 243 0.60 23.84 -5.95
N LEU A 244 0.02 22.73 -5.51
CA LEU A 244 -0.22 21.55 -6.35
C LEU A 244 -1.15 21.88 -7.53
N ARG A 245 -2.26 22.58 -7.26
CA ARG A 245 -3.23 22.94 -8.31
C ARG A 245 -2.68 23.90 -9.34
N LYS A 246 -1.86 24.88 -8.94
CA LYS A 246 -1.18 25.79 -9.89
C LYS A 246 -0.35 25.05 -10.94
N ARG A 247 0.13 23.85 -10.60
CA ARG A 247 0.93 22.98 -11.47
C ARG A 247 0.13 21.86 -12.14
N GLY A 248 -1.21 21.89 -12.02
CA GLY A 248 -2.10 20.89 -12.62
C GLY A 248 -2.11 19.53 -11.91
N MET A 249 -1.57 19.45 -10.69
CA MET A 249 -1.59 18.24 -9.87
C MET A 249 -2.76 18.24 -8.88
N TRP A 250 -3.21 17.05 -8.51
CA TRP A 250 -4.24 16.81 -7.49
C TRP A 250 -3.63 16.24 -6.22
N ALA A 251 -4.33 16.35 -5.10
CA ALA A 251 -3.94 15.69 -3.87
C ALA A 251 -4.73 14.39 -3.63
N MET A 252 -4.08 13.44 -2.95
CA MET A 252 -4.71 12.32 -2.25
C MET A 252 -4.32 12.46 -0.77
N ALA A 253 -5.26 12.27 0.15
CA ALA A 253 -4.98 12.43 1.57
C ALA A 253 -5.81 11.46 2.41
N ALA A 254 -5.37 11.20 3.64
CA ALA A 254 -6.22 10.51 4.61
C ALA A 254 -7.40 11.41 5.00
N PRO A 255 -8.63 10.88 5.10
CA PRO A 255 -9.76 11.69 5.53
C PRO A 255 -9.65 12.08 7.02
N PRO A 256 -10.43 13.08 7.47
CA PRO A 256 -10.46 13.48 8.87
C PRO A 256 -10.75 12.29 9.80
N GLN A 257 -10.04 12.23 10.91
CA GLN A 257 -10.30 11.26 11.98
C GLN A 257 -11.10 11.93 13.11
N LEU A 258 -11.85 11.14 13.87
CA LEU A 258 -12.52 11.64 15.07
C LEU A 258 -11.47 12.17 16.06
N PRO A 259 -11.70 13.33 16.70
CA PRO A 259 -10.75 13.86 17.66
C PRO A 259 -10.56 12.88 18.82
N THR A 260 -9.35 12.38 18.96
CA THR A 260 -8.87 11.56 20.08
C THR A 260 -8.19 12.47 21.10
N SER A 261 -8.38 12.15 22.38
CA SER A 261 -7.59 12.68 23.49
C SER A 261 -6.09 12.40 23.25
N PRO A 262 -5.16 13.17 23.84
CA PRO A 262 -3.72 12.87 23.81
C PRO A 262 -3.36 11.41 24.18
N ASP A 263 -4.20 10.75 24.99
CA ASP A 263 -4.06 9.35 25.40
C ASP A 263 -4.69 8.34 24.40
N GLY A 264 -5.10 8.78 23.21
CA GLY A 264 -5.71 7.93 22.17
C GLY A 264 -7.16 7.55 22.42
N VAL A 265 -7.81 8.10 23.45
CA VAL A 265 -9.23 7.83 23.77
C VAL A 265 -10.14 8.77 22.98
N PRO A 266 -11.14 8.29 22.21
CA PRO A 266 -12.10 9.14 21.51
C PRO A 266 -12.83 10.06 22.50
N ILE A 267 -12.88 11.37 22.22
CA ILE A 267 -13.53 12.33 23.12
C ILE A 267 -15.05 12.05 23.14
N PRO A 268 -15.74 12.05 24.31
CA PRO A 268 -17.17 11.65 24.40
C PRO A 268 -18.15 12.46 23.52
N SER A 269 -17.80 13.68 23.12
CA SER A 269 -18.53 14.51 22.15
C SER A 269 -18.49 13.96 20.71
N ALA A 270 -17.65 12.95 20.44
CA ALA A 270 -17.49 12.29 19.14
C ALA A 270 -18.57 11.22 18.83
N ARG A 271 -19.66 11.15 19.61
CA ARG A 271 -20.81 10.27 19.29
C ARG A 271 -21.67 10.76 18.13
N SER A 272 -21.38 11.94 17.57
CA SER A 272 -22.21 12.60 16.54
C SER A 272 -21.64 12.54 15.11
N GLY A 273 -20.57 11.77 14.86
CA GLY A 273 -19.95 11.65 13.53
C GLY A 273 -18.90 12.73 13.23
N LEU A 274 -18.33 12.70 12.02
CA LEU A 274 -17.34 13.68 11.57
C LEU A 274 -18.01 15.05 11.27
N MET A 275 -17.31 16.14 11.56
CA MET A 275 -17.74 17.47 11.12
C MET A 275 -17.74 17.55 9.59
N PRO A 276 -18.62 18.36 8.96
CA PRO A 276 -18.63 18.56 7.53
C PRO A 276 -17.25 18.96 7.00
N ILE A 277 -16.78 18.29 5.95
CA ILE A 277 -15.48 18.58 5.36
C ILE A 277 -15.59 19.89 4.56
N PRO A 278 -14.71 20.88 4.80
CA PRO A 278 -14.81 22.17 4.14
C PRO A 278 -14.49 22.11 2.64
N ALA A 279 -15.16 22.96 1.86
CA ALA A 279 -14.96 23.10 0.42
C ALA A 279 -13.54 23.51 0.04
N SER A 280 -12.79 24.13 0.96
CA SER A 280 -11.36 24.44 0.80
C SER A 280 -10.48 23.21 0.53
N THR A 281 -10.98 22.00 0.78
CA THR A 281 -10.31 20.74 0.43
C THR A 281 -10.54 20.29 -1.01
N ALA A 282 -11.12 21.12 -1.89
CA ALA A 282 -11.50 20.73 -3.26
C ALA A 282 -10.37 20.17 -4.13
N SER A 283 -9.13 20.53 -3.84
CA SER A 283 -7.94 20.00 -4.51
C SER A 283 -7.61 18.54 -4.16
N VAL A 284 -8.27 17.95 -3.15
CA VAL A 284 -8.16 16.53 -2.81
C VAL A 284 -9.12 15.72 -3.68
N LEU A 285 -8.55 14.89 -4.55
CA LEU A 285 -9.25 14.06 -5.53
C LEU A 285 -9.73 12.73 -4.95
N PHE A 286 -8.91 12.11 -4.09
CA PHE A 286 -9.18 10.82 -3.46
C PHE A 286 -8.98 10.88 -1.95
N TRP A 287 -9.87 10.23 -1.21
CA TRP A 287 -9.64 9.87 0.19
C TRP A 287 -8.96 8.51 0.27
N THR A 288 -7.79 8.43 0.89
CA THR A 288 -7.11 7.14 1.15
C THR A 288 -7.33 6.68 2.58
N VAL A 289 -7.78 5.45 2.77
CA VAL A 289 -8.00 4.85 4.10
C VAL A 289 -6.80 4.04 4.60
N GLY A 290 -5.76 3.88 3.77
CA GLY A 290 -4.53 3.21 4.15
C GLY A 290 -4.01 2.26 3.07
N THR A 291 -2.83 1.70 3.35
CA THR A 291 -2.17 0.70 2.51
C THR A 291 -2.10 -0.64 3.20
N ARG A 292 -2.13 -1.72 2.40
CA ARG A 292 -2.08 -3.12 2.86
C ARG A 292 -3.01 -3.40 4.04
N ILE A 293 -4.27 -2.98 3.92
CA ILE A 293 -5.28 -3.17 4.96
C ILE A 293 -5.60 -4.68 5.12
N PRO A 294 -5.50 -5.24 6.34
CA PRO A 294 -5.81 -6.63 6.61
C PRO A 294 -7.33 -6.87 6.74
N PRO A 295 -7.81 -8.11 6.53
CA PRO A 295 -9.24 -8.41 6.44
C PRO A 295 -10.01 -8.25 7.77
N ASP A 296 -9.33 -8.31 8.91
CA ASP A 296 -9.89 -8.09 10.25
C ASP A 296 -10.33 -6.63 10.48
N GLN A 297 -9.76 -5.68 9.74
CA GLN A 297 -10.13 -4.26 9.82
C GLN A 297 -11.34 -3.87 8.97
N LEU A 298 -11.95 -4.80 8.22
CA LEU A 298 -13.04 -4.52 7.28
C LEU A 298 -14.18 -3.69 7.90
N ARG A 299 -14.68 -4.10 9.07
CA ARG A 299 -15.80 -3.40 9.75
C ARG A 299 -15.43 -1.99 10.19
N THR A 300 -14.21 -1.81 10.70
CA THR A 300 -13.70 -0.50 11.13
C THR A 300 -13.59 0.45 9.93
N VAL A 301 -13.04 -0.04 8.82
CA VAL A 301 -12.90 0.74 7.57
C VAL A 301 -14.27 1.08 6.98
N GLU A 302 -15.21 0.15 6.95
CA GLU A 302 -16.57 0.39 6.47
C GLU A 302 -17.28 1.50 7.26
N ASN A 303 -17.22 1.44 8.59
CA ASN A 303 -17.80 2.46 9.45
C ASN A 303 -17.16 3.84 9.22
N TRP A 304 -15.84 3.88 9.05
CA TRP A 304 -15.13 5.13 8.80
C TRP A 304 -15.49 5.72 7.43
N ILE A 305 -15.54 4.89 6.37
CA ILE A 305 -15.94 5.33 5.02
C ILE A 305 -17.35 5.94 5.03
N ASN A 306 -18.29 5.34 5.76
CA ASN A 306 -19.66 5.86 5.85
C ASN A 306 -19.67 7.25 6.54
N GLN A 307 -18.92 7.42 7.63
CA GLN A 307 -18.78 8.74 8.28
C GLN A 307 -18.14 9.78 7.36
N VAL A 308 -17.13 9.40 6.58
CA VAL A 308 -16.48 10.32 5.63
C VAL A 308 -17.44 10.74 4.53
N ARG A 309 -18.21 9.80 3.96
CA ARG A 309 -19.24 10.10 2.96
C ARG A 309 -20.32 11.03 3.51
N ASP A 310 -20.74 10.81 4.75
CA ASP A 310 -21.72 11.66 5.42
C ASP A 310 -21.19 13.07 5.69
N ALA A 311 -19.88 13.23 5.90
CA ALA A 311 -19.23 14.53 6.13
C ALA A 311 -18.85 15.26 4.84
N ASP A 312 -18.59 14.56 3.74
CA ASP A 312 -18.15 15.13 2.45
C ASP A 312 -19.31 15.66 1.59
N ARG A 313 -20.09 16.59 2.17
CA ARG A 313 -21.31 17.16 1.56
C ARG A 313 -21.08 18.40 0.70
N ALA A 314 -19.84 18.90 0.63
CA ALA A 314 -19.50 20.10 -0.15
C ALA A 314 -19.66 19.89 -1.67
N PHE A 315 -19.72 18.63 -2.11
CA PHE A 315 -19.80 18.26 -3.53
C PHE A 315 -21.14 17.61 -3.87
N THR A 316 -21.51 17.63 -5.15
CA THR A 316 -22.71 16.95 -5.68
C THR A 316 -22.74 15.45 -5.35
N ARG A 317 -21.57 14.85 -5.16
CA ARG A 317 -21.35 13.46 -4.74
C ARG A 317 -20.11 13.42 -3.82
N PRO A 318 -20.09 12.55 -2.79
CA PRO A 318 -18.91 12.40 -1.94
C PRO A 318 -17.72 11.91 -2.78
N ARG A 319 -16.52 12.39 -2.45
CA ARG A 319 -15.32 12.01 -3.21
C ARG A 319 -15.02 10.52 -3.08
N PRO A 320 -14.45 9.89 -4.12
CA PRO A 320 -14.10 8.49 -4.11
C PRO A 320 -13.09 8.14 -3.02
N VAL A 321 -13.31 6.98 -2.39
CA VAL A 321 -12.35 6.39 -1.45
C VAL A 321 -11.50 5.36 -2.20
N ILE A 322 -10.19 5.47 -2.02
CA ILE A 322 -9.18 4.54 -2.53
C ILE A 322 -8.53 3.81 -1.35
N ALA A 323 -8.23 2.52 -1.52
CA ALA A 323 -7.58 1.72 -0.49
C ALA A 323 -6.73 0.64 -1.14
N ASP A 324 -5.67 0.22 -0.45
CA ASP A 324 -4.90 -0.95 -0.83
C ASP A 324 -5.07 -2.05 0.23
N VAL A 325 -5.47 -3.26 -0.19
CA VAL A 325 -5.89 -4.36 0.69
C VAL A 325 -5.05 -5.60 0.46
N ILE A 326 -4.89 -6.42 1.51
CA ILE A 326 -4.13 -7.68 1.43
C ILE A 326 -5.01 -8.84 0.93
N SER A 327 -6.28 -8.89 1.35
CA SER A 327 -7.23 -9.97 1.04
C SER A 327 -8.68 -9.52 1.24
N ASN A 328 -9.64 -10.39 0.92
CA ASN A 328 -11.08 -10.13 1.04
C ASN A 328 -11.55 -9.02 0.08
N GLU A 329 -10.99 -9.01 -1.12
CA GLU A 329 -11.17 -7.97 -2.14
C GLU A 329 -12.64 -7.78 -2.48
N ARG A 330 -13.42 -8.87 -2.52
CA ARG A 330 -14.85 -8.82 -2.80
C ARG A 330 -15.63 -8.04 -1.74
N ALA A 331 -15.27 -8.20 -0.46
CA ALA A 331 -15.95 -7.49 0.62
C ALA A 331 -15.56 -6.01 0.66
N PHE A 332 -14.26 -5.71 0.54
CA PHE A 332 -13.75 -4.34 0.52
C PHE A 332 -14.26 -3.54 -0.69
N SER A 333 -14.35 -4.15 -1.88
CA SER A 333 -14.79 -3.49 -3.12
C SER A 333 -16.27 -3.06 -3.12
N ARG A 334 -17.08 -3.48 -2.13
CA ARG A 334 -18.44 -2.95 -1.93
C ARG A 334 -18.44 -1.49 -1.47
N GLN A 335 -17.45 -1.11 -0.66
CA GLN A 335 -17.37 0.21 -0.06
C GLN A 335 -16.29 1.08 -0.69
N ILE A 336 -15.24 0.49 -1.25
CA ILE A 336 -14.12 1.22 -1.85
C ILE A 336 -14.38 1.48 -3.33
N SER A 337 -14.09 2.69 -3.80
CA SER A 337 -14.29 3.07 -5.20
C SER A 337 -13.18 2.51 -6.10
N LEU A 338 -11.92 2.60 -5.66
CA LEU A 338 -10.74 2.04 -6.31
C LEU A 338 -10.01 1.08 -5.37
N ILE A 339 -10.00 -0.21 -5.72
CA ILE A 339 -9.36 -1.24 -4.91
C ILE A 339 -7.92 -1.50 -5.33
N GLY A 340 -7.02 -1.45 -4.36
CA GLY A 340 -5.58 -1.67 -4.53
C GLY A 340 -5.20 -3.08 -4.09
N SER A 341 -4.33 -3.73 -4.85
CA SER A 341 -3.80 -5.06 -4.52
C SER A 341 -2.31 -5.12 -4.78
N SER A 342 -1.57 -4.31 -4.03
CA SER A 342 -0.16 -4.06 -4.25
C SER A 342 0.72 -5.18 -3.70
N ARG A 343 1.78 -5.52 -4.44
CA ARG A 343 2.79 -6.50 -4.02
C ARG A 343 4.15 -6.12 -4.58
N HIS A 344 5.16 -6.10 -3.72
CA HIS A 344 6.54 -5.90 -4.16
C HIS A 344 7.08 -7.18 -4.79
N MET A 345 7.57 -7.07 -6.04
CA MET A 345 8.12 -8.19 -6.80
C MET A 345 9.66 -8.16 -6.86
N LEU A 346 10.25 -6.96 -6.94
CA LEU A 346 11.68 -6.81 -7.21
C LEU A 346 12.52 -7.32 -6.06
N HIS A 347 13.67 -7.92 -6.40
CA HIS A 347 14.61 -8.52 -5.46
C HIS A 347 14.02 -9.66 -4.63
N THR A 348 12.98 -10.33 -5.15
CA THR A 348 12.37 -11.52 -4.55
C THR A 348 12.30 -12.66 -5.57
N THR A 349 12.00 -13.87 -5.12
CA THR A 349 11.79 -15.05 -5.99
C THR A 349 10.46 -15.01 -6.77
N PHE A 350 9.67 -13.93 -6.66
CA PHE A 350 8.41 -13.77 -7.37
C PHE A 350 8.65 -13.28 -8.80
N VAL A 351 8.37 -14.10 -9.81
CA VAL A 351 8.72 -13.79 -11.21
C VAL A 351 7.69 -12.87 -11.91
N PRO A 352 8.07 -12.13 -12.97
CA PRO A 352 7.18 -11.19 -13.67
C PRO A 352 5.88 -11.77 -14.21
N SER A 353 5.90 -12.99 -14.76
CA SER A 353 4.69 -13.66 -15.24
C SER A 353 3.73 -13.99 -14.10
N GLN A 354 4.25 -14.49 -12.96
CA GLN A 354 3.46 -14.71 -11.75
C GLN A 354 2.91 -13.40 -11.17
N TYR A 355 3.66 -12.30 -11.28
CA TYR A 355 3.18 -10.98 -10.84
C TYR A 355 2.01 -10.47 -11.69
N ARG A 356 2.07 -10.61 -13.01
CA ARG A 356 0.93 -10.36 -13.90
C ARG A 356 -0.28 -11.20 -13.49
N ASP A 357 -0.09 -12.50 -13.31
CA ASP A 357 -1.18 -13.43 -13.00
C ASP A 357 -1.76 -13.16 -11.61
N TYR A 358 -0.92 -12.78 -10.63
CA TYR A 358 -1.34 -12.33 -9.30
C TYR A 358 -2.21 -11.09 -9.36
N LEU A 359 -1.77 -10.05 -10.08
CA LEU A 359 -2.52 -8.81 -10.23
C LEU A 359 -3.87 -9.07 -10.95
N ALA A 360 -3.87 -9.91 -11.99
CA ALA A 360 -5.08 -10.29 -12.71
C ALA A 360 -6.05 -11.08 -11.81
N HIS A 361 -5.53 -12.02 -11.04
CA HIS A 361 -6.31 -12.80 -10.08
C HIS A 361 -6.96 -11.88 -9.03
N LYS A 362 -6.18 -11.01 -8.39
CA LYS A 362 -6.67 -10.07 -7.37
C LYS A 362 -7.74 -9.12 -7.90
N LYS A 363 -7.55 -8.59 -9.11
CA LYS A 363 -8.58 -7.80 -9.79
C LYS A 363 -9.88 -8.59 -9.99
N ASN A 364 -9.80 -9.85 -10.37
CA ASN A 364 -10.99 -10.69 -10.60
C ASN A 364 -11.71 -11.11 -9.31
N LEU A 365 -11.07 -11.00 -8.14
CA LEU A 365 -11.71 -11.21 -6.84
C LEU A 365 -12.62 -10.03 -6.43
N ALA A 366 -12.28 -8.82 -6.87
CA ALA A 366 -13.11 -7.64 -6.67
C ALA A 366 -14.44 -7.72 -7.46
N LEU A 367 -15.39 -6.86 -7.12
CA LEU A 367 -16.63 -6.76 -7.91
C LEU A 367 -16.32 -6.30 -9.35
N PRO A 368 -16.99 -6.87 -10.38
CA PRO A 368 -16.68 -6.59 -11.79
C PRO A 368 -16.80 -5.13 -12.22
N ASP A 369 -17.60 -4.33 -11.50
CA ASP A 369 -17.84 -2.92 -11.76
C ASP A 369 -16.85 -1.98 -11.06
N ARG A 370 -15.86 -2.53 -10.34
CA ARG A 370 -14.90 -1.76 -9.54
C ARG A 370 -13.55 -1.66 -10.24
N LEU A 371 -13.00 -0.45 -10.21
CA LEU A 371 -11.70 -0.18 -10.80
C LEU A 371 -10.58 -0.62 -9.84
N SER A 372 -9.50 -1.16 -10.40
CA SER A 372 -8.32 -1.57 -9.63
C SER A 372 -7.14 -0.63 -9.82
N TRP A 373 -6.25 -0.56 -8.82
CA TRP A 373 -4.96 0.15 -8.90
C TRP A 373 -3.86 -0.63 -8.15
N THR A 374 -2.60 -0.21 -8.27
CA THR A 374 -1.48 -0.85 -7.53
C THR A 374 -0.33 0.12 -7.27
N TRP A 375 0.35 -0.05 -6.14
CA TRP A 375 1.68 0.51 -5.90
C TRP A 375 2.75 -0.27 -6.65
N LEU A 376 3.72 0.46 -7.19
CA LEU A 376 4.85 -0.03 -7.96
C LEU A 376 6.12 0.24 -7.15
N GLN A 377 6.97 -0.78 -7.03
CA GLN A 377 8.21 -0.67 -6.29
C GLN A 377 9.25 0.09 -7.12
N THR A 378 9.72 1.25 -6.63
CA THR A 378 10.76 2.04 -7.33
C THR A 378 12.13 1.99 -6.64
N GLU A 379 12.20 1.31 -5.51
CA GLU A 379 13.40 1.19 -4.66
C GLU A 379 13.42 -0.16 -3.95
N ALA A 380 14.55 -0.51 -3.33
CA ALA A 380 14.65 -1.75 -2.58
C ALA A 380 13.73 -1.74 -1.35
N ALA A 381 13.12 -2.89 -1.04
CA ALA A 381 12.31 -3.04 0.17
C ALA A 381 13.15 -2.77 1.43
N ALA A 382 12.52 -2.22 2.47
CA ALA A 382 13.20 -1.83 3.71
C ALA A 382 14.08 -2.95 4.34
N PRO A 383 13.68 -4.24 4.38
CA PRO A 383 14.56 -5.28 4.92
C PRO A 383 15.84 -5.51 4.09
N ASN A 384 15.82 -5.19 2.80
CA ASN A 384 17.02 -5.26 1.97
C ASN A 384 17.98 -4.10 2.25
N LEU A 385 17.45 -2.91 2.56
CA LEU A 385 18.25 -1.74 2.94
C LEU A 385 18.79 -1.85 4.36
N ALA A 386 17.99 -2.37 5.30
CA ALA A 386 18.33 -2.44 6.72
C ALA A 386 19.59 -3.29 7.03
N THR A 387 19.95 -4.21 6.14
CA THR A 387 21.15 -5.05 6.31
C THR A 387 22.39 -4.46 5.62
N ARG A 388 22.31 -3.27 5.01
CA ARG A 388 23.41 -2.65 4.26
C ARG A 388 23.94 -1.43 5.00
N GLN A 389 25.25 -1.21 4.92
CA GLN A 389 25.93 -0.03 5.45
C GLN A 389 26.27 0.91 4.29
N THR A 390 25.65 2.09 4.25
CA THR A 390 25.81 3.07 3.15
C THR A 390 27.26 3.48 2.90
N SER A 391 28.13 3.44 3.91
CA SER A 391 29.56 3.81 3.78
C SER A 391 30.45 2.69 3.24
N ARG A 392 29.96 1.45 3.20
CA ARG A 392 30.76 0.26 2.88
C ARG A 392 30.21 -0.50 1.67
N ASP A 393 28.90 -0.64 1.58
CA ASP A 393 28.24 -1.51 0.64
C ASP A 393 27.71 -0.73 -0.56
N GLU A 394 27.70 -1.37 -1.73
CA GLU A 394 27.16 -0.75 -2.94
C GLU A 394 25.65 -0.48 -2.78
N PRO A 395 25.08 0.59 -3.36
CA PRO A 395 23.64 0.80 -3.28
C PRO A 395 22.88 -0.27 -4.08
N ILE A 396 21.73 -0.71 -3.57
CA ILE A 396 20.80 -1.52 -4.37
C ILE A 396 20.13 -0.58 -5.35
N VAL A 397 20.32 -0.83 -6.65
CA VAL A 397 19.69 -0.02 -7.70
C VAL A 397 18.57 -0.83 -8.35
N VAL A 398 17.39 -0.22 -8.44
CA VAL A 398 16.28 -0.71 -9.27
C VAL A 398 16.49 -0.17 -10.68
N GLU A 399 16.52 -1.06 -11.67
CA GLU A 399 16.76 -0.68 -13.05
C GLU A 399 15.54 0.01 -13.66
N ALA A 400 15.77 0.97 -14.58
CA ALA A 400 14.69 1.66 -15.30
C ALA A 400 13.71 0.68 -15.97
N GLU A 401 14.25 -0.39 -16.55
CA GLU A 401 13.49 -1.46 -17.19
C GLU A 401 12.60 -2.24 -16.21
N GLN A 402 12.99 -2.36 -14.95
CA GLN A 402 12.16 -3.00 -13.91
C GLN A 402 11.00 -2.11 -13.48
N ILE A 403 11.20 -0.79 -13.44
CA ILE A 403 10.11 0.18 -13.21
C ILE A 403 9.11 0.10 -14.36
N TRP A 404 9.61 0.16 -15.60
CA TRP A 404 8.76 0.06 -16.79
C TRP A 404 8.00 -1.27 -16.86
N LEU A 405 8.65 -2.40 -16.59
CA LEU A 405 8.02 -3.71 -16.56
C LEU A 405 6.83 -3.76 -15.58
N GLN A 406 6.98 -3.22 -14.37
CA GLN A 406 5.89 -3.17 -13.40
C GLN A 406 4.73 -2.29 -13.87
N VAL A 407 5.01 -1.11 -14.42
CA VAL A 407 4.00 -0.21 -15.00
C VAL A 407 3.24 -0.93 -16.12
N LEU A 408 3.96 -1.52 -17.08
CA LEU A 408 3.39 -2.23 -18.22
C LEU A 408 2.55 -3.43 -17.79
N THR A 409 2.96 -4.13 -16.72
CA THR A 409 2.19 -5.23 -16.13
C THR A 409 0.89 -4.73 -15.50
N ALA A 410 0.92 -3.61 -14.77
CA ALA A 410 -0.29 -3.02 -14.22
C ALA A 410 -1.28 -2.59 -15.32
N LEU A 411 -0.77 -1.94 -16.38
CA LEU A 411 -1.57 -1.52 -17.53
C LEU A 411 -2.13 -2.71 -18.32
N SER A 412 -1.35 -3.77 -18.55
CA SER A 412 -1.75 -4.96 -19.29
C SER A 412 -2.87 -5.75 -18.60
N VAL A 413 -2.90 -5.73 -17.26
CA VAL A 413 -3.99 -6.29 -16.44
C VAL A 413 -5.22 -5.38 -16.42
N GLY A 414 -5.07 -4.10 -16.79
CA GLY A 414 -6.15 -3.12 -16.88
C GLY A 414 -6.41 -2.38 -15.57
N HIS A 415 -5.36 -2.10 -14.79
CA HIS A 415 -5.43 -1.15 -13.68
C HIS A 415 -5.72 0.26 -14.22
N ARG A 416 -6.47 1.05 -13.44
CA ARG A 416 -6.95 2.39 -13.82
C ARG A 416 -6.18 3.52 -13.17
N ALA A 417 -5.28 3.18 -12.27
CA ALA A 417 -4.31 4.07 -11.66
C ALA A 417 -3.08 3.26 -11.28
N ILE A 418 -1.95 3.94 -11.17
CA ILE A 418 -0.70 3.38 -10.63
C ILE A 418 -0.15 4.35 -9.59
N GLY A 419 0.52 3.81 -8.57
CA GLY A 419 1.27 4.61 -7.61
C GLY A 419 2.73 4.22 -7.59
N TYR A 420 3.65 5.19 -7.52
CA TYR A 420 5.08 4.95 -7.35
C TYR A 420 5.41 4.96 -5.86
N TRP A 421 5.78 3.79 -5.32
CA TRP A 421 6.21 3.67 -3.93
C TRP A 421 7.65 4.13 -3.76
N LYS A 422 7.88 5.05 -2.82
CA LYS A 422 9.20 5.61 -2.49
C LYS A 422 9.27 6.03 -1.02
N SER A 423 10.46 5.92 -0.44
CA SER A 423 10.75 6.27 0.97
C SER A 423 11.43 7.61 1.14
N GLY A 424 11.81 8.27 0.05
CA GLY A 424 12.44 9.58 0.07
C GLY A 424 12.04 10.46 -1.12
N PRO A 425 12.58 11.68 -1.19
CA PRO A 425 12.38 12.63 -2.29
C PRO A 425 12.79 12.07 -3.66
N LEU A 426 12.10 12.47 -4.74
CA LEU A 426 12.47 12.13 -6.12
C LEU A 426 13.53 13.05 -6.72
N ASP A 427 13.67 14.26 -6.19
CA ASP A 427 14.67 15.29 -6.54
C ASP A 427 16.00 15.09 -5.77
N ALA A 428 16.20 13.91 -5.18
CA ALA A 428 17.49 13.56 -4.60
C ALA A 428 18.59 13.44 -5.68
N GLU A 429 19.79 13.88 -5.34
CA GLU A 429 20.90 14.05 -6.29
C GLU A 429 21.80 12.82 -6.47
N SER A 430 21.44 11.67 -5.91
CA SER A 430 22.22 10.46 -6.16
C SER A 430 22.04 9.99 -7.61
N PRO A 431 23.06 9.41 -8.27
CA PRO A 431 22.90 8.91 -9.64
C PRO A 431 21.74 7.92 -9.81
N ALA A 432 21.49 7.07 -8.81
CA ALA A 432 20.37 6.13 -8.82
C ALA A 432 19.01 6.83 -8.70
N ASP A 433 18.93 7.92 -7.93
CA ASP A 433 17.72 8.73 -7.81
C ASP A 433 17.39 9.46 -9.10
N GLN A 434 18.41 10.04 -9.75
CA GLN A 434 18.26 10.68 -11.06
C GLN A 434 17.80 9.68 -12.13
N GLU A 435 18.41 8.48 -12.21
CA GLU A 435 17.96 7.43 -13.12
C GLU A 435 16.51 7.00 -12.84
N ARG A 436 16.14 6.85 -11.56
CA ARG A 436 14.76 6.54 -11.14
C ARG A 436 13.78 7.64 -11.58
N ARG A 437 14.11 8.91 -11.34
CA ARG A 437 13.29 10.06 -11.73
C ARG A 437 13.09 10.10 -13.25
N LEU A 438 14.15 9.90 -14.04
CA LEU A 438 14.07 9.86 -15.50
C LEU A 438 13.26 8.66 -16.01
N ALA A 439 13.44 7.47 -15.42
CA ALA A 439 12.68 6.28 -15.77
C ALA A 439 11.17 6.49 -15.55
N ILE A 440 10.77 7.06 -14.41
CA ILE A 440 9.38 7.42 -14.11
C ILE A 440 8.87 8.48 -15.09
N SER A 441 9.67 9.51 -15.38
CA SER A 441 9.29 10.60 -16.29
C SER A 441 9.02 10.09 -17.71
N LEU A 442 9.88 9.23 -18.24
CA LEU A 442 9.75 8.67 -19.58
C LEU A 442 8.49 7.80 -19.74
N ILE A 443 8.21 6.92 -18.77
CA ILE A 443 7.02 6.07 -18.85
C ILE A 443 5.74 6.87 -18.60
N ASN A 444 5.76 7.90 -17.74
CA ASN A 444 4.63 8.80 -17.54
C ASN A 444 4.32 9.62 -18.80
N ALA A 445 5.33 10.08 -19.54
CA ALA A 445 5.15 10.76 -20.83
C ALA A 445 4.48 9.85 -21.88
N GLN A 446 4.80 8.56 -21.86
CA GLN A 446 4.15 7.55 -22.70
C GLN A 446 2.70 7.28 -22.27
N ILE A 447 2.43 7.20 -20.95
CA ILE A 447 1.06 7.07 -20.42
C ILE A 447 0.22 8.30 -20.80
N GLU A 448 0.77 9.50 -20.73
CA GLU A 448 0.08 10.75 -21.09
C GLU A 448 -0.34 10.80 -22.56
N LEU A 449 0.51 10.29 -23.45
CA LEU A 449 0.19 10.16 -24.87
C LEU A 449 -1.01 9.24 -25.11
N LEU A 450 -1.11 8.16 -24.32
CA LEU A 450 -2.12 7.11 -24.44
C LEU A 450 -3.29 7.25 -23.46
N GLU A 451 -3.32 8.35 -22.70
CA GLU A 451 -4.22 8.57 -21.57
C GLU A 451 -5.71 8.35 -21.92
N PRO A 452 -6.24 8.81 -23.09
CA PRO A 452 -7.63 8.57 -23.44
C PRO A 452 -7.99 7.09 -23.56
N LEU A 453 -7.07 6.25 -24.05
CA LEU A 453 -7.26 4.81 -24.18
C LEU A 453 -7.16 4.13 -22.82
N LEU A 454 -6.19 4.51 -21.99
CA LEU A 454 -5.94 3.87 -20.69
C LEU A 454 -7.01 4.19 -19.64
N ALA A 455 -7.49 5.44 -19.62
CA ALA A 455 -8.51 5.87 -18.65
C ALA A 455 -9.92 5.32 -18.95
N THR A 456 -10.17 4.87 -20.19
CA THR A 456 -11.49 4.38 -20.63
C THR A 456 -11.46 2.95 -21.18
N GLY A 457 -10.31 2.29 -21.17
CA GLY A 457 -10.10 1.07 -21.95
C GLY A 457 -10.09 -0.21 -21.12
N GLN A 458 -10.94 -1.19 -21.41
CA GLN A 458 -10.97 -2.48 -20.72
C GLN A 458 -10.12 -3.52 -21.44
N VAL A 459 -9.42 -4.35 -20.67
CA VAL A 459 -8.70 -5.51 -21.23
C VAL A 459 -9.73 -6.52 -21.69
N VAL A 460 -9.77 -6.79 -23.00
CA VAL A 460 -10.71 -7.73 -23.62
C VAL A 460 -10.05 -9.06 -23.97
N ASP A 461 -8.73 -9.07 -24.16
CA ASP A 461 -7.98 -10.27 -24.48
C ASP A 461 -6.48 -10.13 -24.12
N THR A 462 -5.79 -11.26 -24.01
CA THR A 462 -4.33 -11.35 -23.90
C THR A 462 -3.81 -12.42 -24.84
N VAL A 463 -3.25 -11.99 -25.97
CA VAL A 463 -2.79 -12.88 -27.04
C VAL A 463 -1.32 -13.26 -26.89
N PRO A 464 -0.95 -14.52 -27.16
CA PRO A 464 0.46 -14.91 -27.23
C PRO A 464 1.14 -14.24 -28.42
N VAL A 465 2.43 -13.95 -28.27
CA VAL A 465 3.24 -13.31 -29.31
C VAL A 465 4.27 -14.29 -29.83
N GLU A 466 4.31 -14.46 -31.15
CA GLU A 466 5.31 -15.28 -31.82
C GLU A 466 6.54 -14.42 -32.15
N ILE A 467 7.71 -14.94 -31.80
CA ILE A 467 8.99 -14.32 -32.11
C ILE A 467 9.69 -15.29 -33.07
N ASP A 468 10.03 -14.84 -34.27
CA ASP A 468 10.91 -15.63 -35.14
C ASP A 468 12.30 -15.66 -34.47
N ALA A 469 12.59 -16.77 -33.79
CA ALA A 469 13.91 -17.08 -33.32
C ALA A 469 14.75 -17.39 -34.56
N GLY A 470 15.22 -16.32 -35.22
CA GLY A 470 15.80 -16.34 -36.56
C GLY A 470 16.60 -17.60 -36.79
N LYS A 471 16.26 -18.36 -37.84
CA LYS A 471 16.88 -19.63 -38.22
C LYS A 471 18.36 -19.60 -37.84
N LYS A 472 18.72 -20.35 -36.79
CA LYS A 472 20.13 -20.65 -36.50
C LYS A 472 20.68 -21.26 -37.78
N SER A 473 21.47 -20.49 -38.52
CA SER A 473 22.32 -21.02 -39.57
C SER A 473 23.10 -22.15 -38.92
N GLU A 474 22.87 -23.38 -39.42
CA GLU A 474 23.64 -24.56 -39.06
C GLU A 474 25.10 -24.35 -39.49
N SER A 475 25.82 -23.55 -38.71
CA SER A 475 27.27 -23.54 -38.70
C SER A 475 27.70 -24.86 -38.05
N ARG A 476 28.13 -25.79 -38.91
CA ARG A 476 28.84 -27.01 -38.53
C ARG A 476 30.12 -26.64 -37.77
N SER A 477 30.00 -26.49 -36.46
CA SER A 477 31.12 -26.53 -35.52
C SER A 477 30.88 -27.70 -34.58
N ARG A 478 31.43 -28.86 -34.94
CA ARG A 478 31.44 -30.04 -34.07
C ARG A 478 32.48 -29.83 -32.98
N SER A 479 32.04 -29.37 -31.81
CA SER A 479 32.79 -29.58 -30.57
C SER A 479 32.45 -30.98 -30.04
N PHE A 480 33.49 -31.80 -29.90
CA PHE A 480 33.44 -33.21 -29.56
C PHE A 480 33.40 -33.35 -28.02
N GLY A 481 32.25 -33.09 -27.41
CA GLY A 481 32.09 -33.20 -25.95
C GLY A 481 30.71 -33.62 -25.45
N ASP A 482 29.66 -33.51 -26.28
CA ASP A 482 28.28 -33.58 -25.79
C ASP A 482 27.55 -34.85 -26.23
N ARG A 483 28.06 -36.01 -25.81
CA ARG A 483 27.52 -37.31 -26.23
C ARG A 483 27.19 -38.32 -25.13
N PHE A 484 26.99 -37.85 -23.90
CA PHE A 484 26.34 -38.66 -22.88
C PHE A 484 25.36 -37.80 -22.10
N LEU A 485 24.07 -38.13 -22.28
CA LEU A 485 22.87 -37.88 -21.47
C LEU A 485 21.67 -37.58 -22.39
N LYS A 486 21.23 -38.59 -23.13
CA LYS A 486 19.86 -38.65 -23.66
C LYS A 486 19.18 -39.91 -23.13
N SER A 487 18.43 -39.73 -22.05
CA SER A 487 17.21 -40.48 -21.78
C SER A 487 16.43 -39.77 -20.67
N GLY A 488 15.26 -39.22 -20.99
CA GLY A 488 14.27 -38.81 -20.00
C GLY A 488 13.77 -37.35 -20.07
N SER A 489 12.49 -37.22 -20.42
CA SER A 489 11.57 -36.06 -20.25
C SER A 489 11.60 -34.92 -21.29
N ASN A 490 10.55 -34.89 -22.12
CA ASN A 490 10.16 -33.81 -23.03
C ASN A 490 9.48 -32.62 -22.30
N THR A 491 10.01 -32.17 -21.16
CA THR A 491 9.45 -31.02 -20.41
C THR A 491 10.42 -29.87 -20.20
N ALA A 492 11.71 -30.05 -20.48
CA ALA A 492 12.71 -28.97 -20.40
C ALA A 492 12.64 -27.98 -21.58
N ASP A 493 12.06 -28.38 -22.72
CA ASP A 493 11.97 -27.51 -23.92
C ASP A 493 10.92 -26.39 -23.80
N ALA A 494 10.09 -26.39 -22.75
CA ALA A 494 9.11 -25.33 -22.50
C ALA A 494 9.68 -24.12 -21.74
N GLU A 495 10.82 -24.26 -21.04
CA GLU A 495 11.39 -23.22 -20.16
C GLU A 495 12.28 -22.19 -20.88
N SER A 496 12.61 -22.42 -22.15
CA SER A 496 13.49 -21.52 -22.92
C SER A 496 12.75 -20.60 -23.90
N ARG A 497 11.42 -20.66 -23.99
CA ARG A 497 10.68 -19.76 -24.88
C ARG A 497 10.40 -18.43 -24.18
N PRO A 498 10.67 -17.28 -24.81
CA PRO A 498 10.37 -15.98 -24.22
C PRO A 498 8.85 -15.83 -23.99
N ASP A 499 8.44 -15.49 -22.76
CA ASP A 499 7.02 -15.21 -22.43
C ASP A 499 6.69 -13.78 -22.85
N VAL A 500 6.27 -13.61 -24.10
CA VAL A 500 5.77 -12.33 -24.60
C VAL A 500 4.26 -12.42 -24.78
N ARG A 501 3.53 -11.50 -24.15
CA ARG A 501 2.06 -11.43 -24.20
C ARG A 501 1.61 -10.05 -24.63
N ALA A 502 0.66 -10.01 -25.55
CA ALA A 502 0.04 -8.78 -26.02
C ALA A 502 -1.34 -8.60 -25.35
N ALA A 503 -1.44 -7.64 -24.45
CA ALA A 503 -2.74 -7.24 -23.90
C ALA A 503 -3.50 -6.39 -24.91
N VAL A 504 -4.78 -6.68 -25.10
CA VAL A 504 -5.69 -5.93 -25.99
C VAL A 504 -6.67 -5.15 -25.12
N ILE A 505 -6.54 -3.82 -25.14
CA ILE A 505 -7.33 -2.88 -24.35
C ILE A 505 -8.32 -2.17 -25.27
N GLN A 506 -9.62 -2.43 -25.12
CA GLN A 506 -10.69 -1.80 -25.88
C GLN A 506 -11.21 -0.56 -25.16
N SER A 507 -11.17 0.59 -25.84
CA SER A 507 -11.69 1.89 -25.40
C SER A 507 -12.73 2.42 -26.39
N LYS A 508 -13.44 3.50 -26.03
CA LYS A 508 -14.29 4.26 -26.96
C LYS A 508 -13.52 4.93 -28.11
N TYR A 509 -12.21 5.16 -27.94
CA TYR A 509 -11.37 5.81 -28.97
C TYR A 509 -10.71 4.81 -29.94
N GLY A 510 -10.81 3.50 -29.66
CA GLY A 510 -10.14 2.45 -30.41
C GLY A 510 -9.58 1.38 -29.48
N ARG A 511 -8.64 0.59 -29.99
CA ARG A 511 -7.91 -0.43 -29.23
C ARG A 511 -6.46 -0.04 -29.04
N LEU A 512 -5.96 -0.31 -27.85
CA LEU A 512 -4.54 -0.27 -27.54
C LEU A 512 -4.04 -1.71 -27.39
N VAL A 513 -3.03 -2.09 -28.15
CA VAL A 513 -2.38 -3.39 -28.07
C VAL A 513 -0.97 -3.21 -27.54
N MET A 514 -0.66 -3.95 -26.48
CA MET A 514 0.58 -3.82 -25.71
C MET A 514 1.29 -5.17 -25.58
N PRO A 515 2.14 -5.57 -26.55
CA PRO A 515 3.09 -6.65 -26.35
C PRO A 515 4.08 -6.27 -25.24
N VAL A 516 4.20 -7.11 -24.22
CA VAL A 516 5.11 -6.96 -23.08
C VAL A 516 5.91 -8.24 -22.92
N TRP A 517 7.23 -8.10 -22.76
CA TRP A 517 8.16 -9.19 -22.55
C TRP A 517 8.33 -9.48 -21.05
N TYR A 518 7.85 -10.63 -20.58
CA TYR A 518 7.97 -11.08 -19.19
C TYR A 518 9.18 -11.99 -19.03
N ASP A 519 10.38 -11.39 -19.07
CA ASP A 519 11.64 -12.13 -19.00
C ASP A 519 11.84 -12.80 -17.64
N ASN A 520 12.34 -14.03 -17.65
CA ASN A 520 12.57 -14.77 -16.42
C ASN A 520 13.75 -14.16 -15.65
N GLN A 521 13.62 -14.06 -14.33
CA GLN A 521 14.60 -13.44 -13.44
C GLN A 521 14.79 -11.91 -13.65
N ALA A 522 13.95 -11.25 -14.46
CA ALA A 522 14.03 -9.80 -14.65
C ALA A 522 13.71 -8.99 -13.37
N GLN A 523 13.05 -9.61 -12.38
CA GLN A 523 12.86 -9.03 -11.05
C GLN A 523 14.16 -8.87 -10.24
N PHE A 524 15.26 -9.53 -10.66
CA PHE A 524 16.60 -9.31 -10.13
C PHE A 524 17.44 -8.49 -11.09
N GLN A 525 17.60 -8.98 -12.32
CA GLN A 525 18.37 -8.32 -13.37
C GLN A 525 17.73 -8.56 -14.75
N PRO A 526 17.16 -7.52 -15.41
CA PRO A 526 16.59 -7.65 -16.74
C PRO A 526 17.60 -8.21 -17.75
N GLY A 527 17.17 -9.18 -18.56
CA GLY A 527 17.94 -9.69 -19.69
C GLY A 527 17.86 -8.77 -20.92
N GLN A 528 18.20 -9.33 -22.08
CA GLN A 528 18.17 -8.58 -23.35
C GLN A 528 16.76 -8.01 -23.63
N MET A 529 15.72 -8.82 -23.42
CA MET A 529 14.31 -8.46 -23.62
C MET A 529 14.01 -7.88 -25.01
N ALA A 530 14.73 -8.31 -26.05
CA ALA A 530 14.56 -7.79 -27.40
C ALA A 530 14.53 -8.91 -28.44
N GLY A 531 13.73 -8.71 -29.48
CA GLY A 531 13.51 -9.69 -30.55
C GLY A 531 13.12 -9.01 -31.85
N ASN A 532 13.37 -9.69 -32.98
CA ASN A 532 13.07 -9.19 -34.32
C ASN A 532 11.89 -9.95 -34.94
N ASP A 533 11.27 -9.35 -35.95
CA ASP A 533 10.18 -9.92 -36.75
C ASP A 533 9.09 -10.61 -35.91
N ILE A 534 8.41 -9.80 -35.11
CA ILE A 534 7.43 -10.26 -34.14
C ILE A 534 6.04 -10.21 -34.74
N ARG A 535 5.28 -11.29 -34.54
CA ARG A 535 3.96 -11.48 -35.14
C ARG A 535 2.96 -11.96 -34.11
N PHE A 536 1.75 -11.43 -34.22
CA PHE A 536 0.61 -11.89 -33.43
C PHE A 536 -0.69 -11.44 -34.07
N VAL A 537 -1.75 -12.21 -33.84
CA VAL A 537 -3.08 -11.96 -34.38
C VAL A 537 -3.96 -11.35 -33.30
N VAL A 538 -4.55 -10.19 -33.59
CA VAL A 538 -5.49 -9.52 -32.71
C VAL A 538 -6.92 -9.84 -33.17
N PRO A 539 -7.78 -10.41 -32.31
CA PRO A 539 -9.13 -10.79 -32.71
C PRO A 539 -10.01 -9.57 -32.94
N GLY A 540 -10.81 -9.56 -34.00
CA GLY A 540 -11.85 -8.55 -34.24
C GLY A 540 -11.38 -7.15 -34.65
N GLY A 541 -10.19 -7.00 -35.23
CA GLY A 541 -9.79 -5.75 -35.90
C GLY A 541 -10.63 -5.55 -37.17
N GLY A 542 -11.43 -4.47 -37.22
CA GLY A 542 -12.27 -4.20 -38.39
C GLY A 542 -11.45 -3.98 -39.66
N GLN A 543 -11.97 -4.39 -40.83
CA GLN A 543 -11.28 -4.31 -42.13
C GLN A 543 -10.89 -2.89 -42.58
N HIS A 544 -11.36 -1.86 -41.88
CA HIS A 544 -11.11 -0.44 -42.16
C HIS A 544 -10.38 0.27 -41.01
N ALA A 545 -9.78 -0.47 -40.09
CA ALA A 545 -9.00 0.12 -39.01
C ALA A 545 -7.57 0.45 -39.47
N PHE A 546 -7.04 1.56 -38.98
CA PHE A 546 -5.63 1.91 -39.13
C PHE A 546 -4.89 1.51 -37.85
N ALA A 547 -3.65 1.07 -38.00
CA ALA A 547 -2.76 0.76 -36.88
C ALA A 547 -1.53 1.65 -36.89
N TRP A 548 -1.14 2.14 -35.73
CA TRP A 548 0.08 2.92 -35.53
C TRP A 548 0.90 2.36 -34.38
N SER A 549 2.22 2.26 -34.57
CA SER A 549 3.18 2.15 -33.49
C SER A 549 3.41 3.53 -32.88
N VAL A 550 3.19 3.66 -31.58
CA VAL A 550 3.19 4.94 -30.87
C VAL A 550 4.31 4.97 -29.84
N THR A 551 5.20 5.97 -29.97
CA THR A 551 6.27 6.27 -29.00
C THR A 551 6.23 7.75 -28.63
N THR A 552 7.03 8.15 -27.64
CA THR A 552 7.17 9.57 -27.26
C THR A 552 7.85 10.44 -28.32
N THR A 553 8.46 9.86 -29.36
CA THR A 553 9.18 10.58 -30.43
C THR A 553 8.66 10.32 -31.84
N SER A 554 7.79 9.33 -32.04
CA SER A 554 7.24 8.97 -33.35
C SER A 554 5.87 8.29 -33.25
N VAL A 555 5.02 8.56 -34.25
CA VAL A 555 3.76 7.85 -34.51
C VAL A 555 3.85 7.30 -35.92
N HIS A 556 4.15 6.01 -36.04
CA HIS A 556 4.45 5.37 -37.33
C HIS A 556 3.32 4.41 -37.73
N PRO A 557 2.76 4.51 -38.95
CA PRO A 557 1.74 3.57 -39.42
C PRO A 557 2.33 2.16 -39.54
N LEU A 558 1.53 1.14 -39.26
CA LEU A 558 1.90 -0.27 -39.42
C LEU A 558 1.18 -0.87 -40.61
N GLU A 559 1.86 -1.77 -41.32
CA GLU A 559 1.24 -2.61 -42.33
C GLU A 559 0.38 -3.69 -41.66
N LEU A 560 -0.83 -3.91 -42.19
CA LEU A 560 -1.81 -4.82 -41.63
C LEU A 560 -2.13 -5.95 -42.62
N GLU A 561 -2.05 -7.18 -42.13
CA GLU A 561 -2.49 -8.37 -42.85
C GLU A 561 -3.73 -8.97 -42.16
N TYR A 562 -4.62 -9.60 -42.93
CA TYR A 562 -5.90 -10.12 -42.42
C TYR A 562 -6.06 -11.62 -42.71
N PRO A 563 -5.35 -12.51 -41.98
CA PRO A 563 -5.55 -13.94 -42.08
C PRO A 563 -6.88 -14.39 -41.46
N ALA A 564 -7.28 -15.64 -41.71
CA ALA A 564 -8.47 -16.22 -41.09
C ALA A 564 -8.33 -16.24 -39.55
N GLY A 565 -9.15 -15.46 -38.85
CA GLY A 565 -9.17 -15.42 -37.38
C GLY A 565 -8.87 -14.04 -36.75
N GLY A 566 -8.39 -13.06 -37.51
CA GLY A 566 -8.17 -11.70 -36.98
C GLY A 566 -7.26 -10.82 -37.83
N MET A 567 -6.73 -9.78 -37.20
CA MET A 567 -5.79 -8.84 -37.81
C MET A 567 -4.37 -9.19 -37.35
N GLU A 568 -3.49 -9.56 -38.26
CA GLU A 568 -2.09 -9.83 -37.95
C GLU A 568 -1.30 -8.53 -37.90
N ILE A 569 -0.50 -8.38 -36.85
CA ILE A 569 0.41 -7.25 -36.65
C ILE A 569 1.83 -7.77 -36.71
N ARG A 570 2.64 -7.13 -37.56
CA ARG A 570 4.07 -7.41 -37.70
C ARG A 570 4.89 -6.23 -37.21
N LEU A 571 5.81 -6.49 -36.29
CA LEU A 571 6.77 -5.50 -35.80
C LEU A 571 8.19 -5.90 -36.21
N PRO A 572 8.99 -4.98 -36.77
CA PRO A 572 10.37 -5.29 -37.16
C PRO A 572 11.24 -5.66 -35.96
N MET A 573 11.01 -5.00 -34.82
CA MET A 573 11.74 -5.23 -33.57
C MET A 573 10.87 -4.85 -32.36
N ILE A 574 11.04 -5.58 -31.26
CA ILE A 574 10.62 -5.16 -29.91
C ILE A 574 11.86 -5.03 -29.02
N ASP A 575 11.81 -4.11 -28.08
CA ASP A 575 12.73 -4.02 -26.95
C ASP A 575 11.88 -3.70 -25.71
N GLN A 576 11.67 -4.73 -24.88
CA GLN A 576 10.78 -4.88 -23.73
C GLN A 576 9.28 -4.81 -24.05
N HIS A 577 8.87 -3.82 -24.85
CA HIS A 577 7.47 -3.57 -25.17
C HIS A 577 7.28 -2.75 -26.46
N ALA A 578 6.03 -2.68 -26.91
CA ALA A 578 5.57 -1.71 -27.89
C ALA A 578 4.14 -1.26 -27.55
N PHE A 579 3.73 -0.09 -28.05
CA PHE A 579 2.35 0.39 -27.96
C PHE A 579 1.79 0.55 -29.37
N ILE A 580 0.70 -0.16 -29.64
CA ILE A 580 0.05 -0.15 -30.94
C ILE A 580 -1.38 0.34 -30.77
N VAL A 581 -1.72 1.44 -31.45
CA VAL A 581 -3.07 1.98 -31.44
C VAL A 581 -3.77 1.56 -32.71
N ILE A 582 -4.95 0.96 -32.58
CA ILE A 582 -5.82 0.55 -33.67
C ILE A 582 -7.11 1.35 -33.58
N THR A 583 -7.40 2.17 -34.57
CA THR A 583 -8.65 2.94 -34.60
C THR A 583 -9.13 3.20 -36.03
N SER A 584 -10.45 3.30 -36.18
CA SER A 584 -11.10 3.73 -37.42
C SER A 584 -11.28 5.25 -37.48
N ASP A 585 -10.98 6.00 -36.40
CA ASP A 585 -11.07 7.46 -36.38
C ASP A 585 -9.72 8.10 -36.78
N PRO A 586 -9.62 8.68 -37.99
CA PRO A 586 -8.38 9.34 -38.43
C PRO A 586 -8.03 10.59 -37.58
N LYS A 587 -9.02 11.23 -36.94
CA LYS A 587 -8.76 12.41 -36.09
C LYS A 587 -7.96 12.03 -34.85
N PHE A 588 -8.17 10.82 -34.34
CA PHE A 588 -7.43 10.33 -33.19
C PHE A 588 -5.94 10.12 -33.50
N GLY A 589 -5.59 9.62 -34.70
CA GLY A 589 -4.21 9.52 -35.15
C GLY A 589 -3.52 10.90 -35.24
N ALA A 590 -4.23 11.91 -35.76
CA ALA A 590 -3.74 13.29 -35.80
C ALA A 590 -3.54 13.88 -34.38
N MET A 591 -4.48 13.63 -33.47
CA MET A 591 -4.36 14.03 -32.06
C MET A 591 -3.12 13.42 -31.39
N LEU A 592 -2.87 12.12 -31.59
CA LEU A 592 -1.68 11.44 -31.06
C LEU A 592 -0.40 12.06 -31.62
N THR A 593 -0.39 12.38 -32.92
CA THR A 593 0.77 13.00 -33.57
C THR A 593 1.06 14.39 -32.98
N GLN A 594 0.02 15.20 -32.75
CA GLN A 594 0.15 16.52 -32.12
C GLN A 594 0.67 16.42 -30.68
N ARG A 595 0.12 15.49 -29.86
CA ARG A 595 0.59 15.26 -28.48
C ARG A 595 2.05 14.80 -28.45
N MET A 596 2.42 13.87 -29.33
CA MET A 596 3.81 13.42 -29.47
C MET A 596 4.74 14.59 -29.83
N GLN A 597 4.36 15.43 -30.80
CA GLN A 597 5.17 16.59 -31.21
C GLN A 597 5.42 17.58 -30.06
N ALA A 598 4.46 17.72 -29.13
CA ALA A 598 4.59 18.62 -27.98
C ALA A 598 5.60 18.14 -26.92
N GLN A 599 5.88 16.83 -26.85
CA GLN A 599 6.76 16.26 -25.80
C GLN A 599 8.03 15.55 -26.32
N ARG A 600 8.19 15.41 -27.65
CA ARG A 600 9.28 14.63 -28.26
C ARG A 600 10.68 15.10 -27.90
N ASP A 601 10.90 16.42 -27.81
CA ASP A 601 12.20 17.00 -27.51
C ASP A 601 12.64 16.63 -26.10
N ARG A 602 11.81 17.03 -25.13
CA ARG A 602 11.97 16.67 -23.72
C ARG A 602 12.15 15.16 -23.53
N SER A 603 11.34 14.34 -24.19
CA SER A 603 11.43 12.87 -24.07
C SER A 603 12.74 12.31 -24.60
N ALA A 604 13.24 12.84 -25.72
CA ALA A 604 14.51 12.40 -26.29
C ALA A 604 15.69 12.84 -25.41
N GLN A 605 15.66 14.06 -24.87
CA GLN A 605 16.68 14.56 -23.92
C GLN A 605 16.75 13.69 -22.67
N MET A 606 15.62 13.42 -22.02
CA MET A 606 15.56 12.53 -20.85
C MET A 606 16.06 11.11 -21.17
N GLY A 607 15.79 10.60 -22.39
CA GLY A 607 16.28 9.31 -22.85
C GLY A 607 17.80 9.25 -22.98
N VAL A 608 18.41 10.30 -23.53
CA VAL A 608 19.87 10.43 -23.63
C VAL A 608 20.51 10.54 -22.24
N GLU A 609 19.95 11.37 -21.36
CA GLU A 609 20.44 11.56 -19.99
C GLU A 609 20.40 10.23 -19.20
N LEU A 610 19.28 9.50 -19.27
CA LEU A 610 19.15 8.19 -18.62
C LEU A 610 20.20 7.20 -19.13
N ALA A 611 20.41 7.14 -20.45
CA ALA A 611 21.39 6.23 -21.04
C ALA A 611 22.83 6.60 -20.65
N GLN A 612 23.15 7.90 -20.52
CA GLN A 612 24.45 8.38 -20.06
C GLN A 612 24.71 8.00 -18.59
N LEU A 613 23.75 8.24 -17.70
CA LEU A 613 23.86 7.92 -16.28
C LEU A 613 24.04 6.40 -16.08
N LYS A 614 23.19 5.59 -16.72
CA LYS A 614 23.30 4.13 -16.64
C LYS A 614 24.62 3.62 -17.21
N LEU A 615 25.06 4.12 -18.38
CA LEU A 615 26.35 3.75 -18.99
C LEU A 615 27.52 4.00 -18.03
N LYS A 616 27.55 5.19 -17.40
CA LYS A 616 28.58 5.54 -16.43
C LYS A 616 28.63 4.53 -15.28
N ARG A 617 27.48 4.29 -14.62
CA ARG A 617 27.38 3.35 -13.50
C ARG A 617 27.78 1.92 -13.89
N VAL A 618 27.33 1.46 -15.05
CA VAL A 618 27.63 0.10 -15.52
C VAL A 618 29.12 -0.06 -15.83
N LYS A 619 29.77 0.94 -16.44
CA LYS A 619 31.24 0.92 -16.67
C LYS A 619 32.01 0.86 -15.34
N GLU A 620 31.62 1.67 -14.36
CA GLU A 620 32.25 1.69 -13.03
C GLU A 620 32.10 0.33 -12.31
N THR A 621 30.90 -0.23 -12.29
CA THR A 621 30.64 -1.54 -11.66
C THR A 621 31.38 -2.67 -12.39
N HIS A 622 31.37 -2.65 -13.73
CA HIS A 622 32.09 -3.62 -14.54
C HIS A 622 33.60 -3.64 -14.24
N GLN A 623 34.23 -2.47 -14.10
CA GLN A 623 35.65 -2.38 -13.76
C GLN A 623 35.99 -3.01 -12.41
N GLN A 624 35.09 -2.89 -11.42
CA GLN A 624 35.26 -3.59 -10.14
C GLN A 624 35.10 -5.11 -10.29
N LEU A 625 34.09 -5.55 -11.04
CA LEU A 625 33.83 -6.97 -11.26
C LEU A 625 34.96 -7.67 -12.02
N GLU A 626 35.63 -6.99 -12.95
CA GLU A 626 36.81 -7.53 -13.64
C GLU A 626 37.99 -7.84 -12.70
N GLN A 627 38.03 -7.20 -11.52
CA GLN A 627 39.05 -7.44 -10.50
C GLN A 627 38.61 -8.47 -9.45
N LEU A 628 37.30 -8.55 -9.17
CA LEU A 628 36.75 -9.33 -8.05
C LEU A 628 36.18 -10.69 -8.47
N ALA A 629 35.55 -10.77 -9.65
CA ALA A 629 34.85 -11.96 -10.12
C ALA A 629 35.84 -13.07 -10.52
N ARG A 630 35.44 -14.32 -10.29
CA ARG A 630 36.26 -15.49 -10.63
C ARG A 630 36.38 -15.72 -12.14
N THR A 631 35.27 -15.49 -12.85
CA THR A 631 35.14 -15.69 -14.28
C THR A 631 34.86 -14.35 -14.93
N LYS A 632 35.58 -14.04 -16.00
CA LYS A 632 35.36 -12.82 -16.79
C LYS A 632 34.19 -13.00 -17.75
N VAL A 633 33.45 -11.93 -17.99
CA VAL A 633 32.35 -11.92 -18.96
C VAL A 633 32.90 -11.67 -20.37
N PRO A 634 32.68 -12.56 -21.33
CA PRO A 634 33.18 -12.38 -22.69
C PRO A 634 32.47 -11.21 -23.39
N GLN A 635 33.22 -10.46 -24.21
CA GLN A 635 32.71 -9.34 -25.01
C GLN A 635 32.12 -8.16 -24.23
N ALA A 636 32.24 -8.12 -22.89
CA ALA A 636 31.73 -7.02 -22.08
C ALA A 636 32.27 -5.66 -22.54
N ASP A 637 33.60 -5.51 -22.65
CA ASP A 637 34.24 -4.28 -23.11
C ASP A 637 33.74 -3.83 -24.49
N ALA A 638 33.66 -4.75 -25.44
CA ALA A 638 33.21 -4.44 -26.81
C ALA A 638 31.76 -3.92 -26.82
N ARG A 639 30.86 -4.52 -26.03
CA ARG A 639 29.48 -4.05 -25.89
C ARG A 639 29.40 -2.71 -25.19
N LEU A 640 30.24 -2.45 -24.17
CA LEU A 640 30.30 -1.17 -23.49
C LEU A 640 30.79 -0.05 -24.42
N THR A 641 31.80 -0.32 -25.26
CA THR A 641 32.26 0.62 -26.29
C THR A 641 31.14 0.91 -27.30
N GLN A 642 30.41 -0.11 -27.75
CA GLN A 642 29.30 0.07 -28.68
C GLN A 642 28.13 0.86 -28.04
N ALA A 643 27.84 0.62 -26.76
CA ALA A 643 26.82 1.37 -26.02
C ALA A 643 27.23 2.85 -25.89
N GLU A 644 28.50 3.12 -25.59
CA GLU A 644 29.05 4.47 -25.51
C GLU A 644 28.96 5.22 -26.84
N GLN A 645 29.33 4.57 -27.95
CA GLN A 645 29.17 5.13 -29.30
C GLN A 645 27.70 5.44 -29.61
N SER A 646 26.78 4.56 -29.21
CA SER A 646 25.33 4.74 -29.44
C SER A 646 24.77 5.92 -28.65
N VAL A 647 25.21 6.13 -27.40
CA VAL A 647 24.85 7.29 -26.58
C VAL A 647 25.42 8.59 -27.14
N GLN A 648 26.68 8.58 -27.59
CA GLN A 648 27.32 9.73 -28.23
C GLN A 648 26.59 10.12 -29.53
N HIS A 649 26.24 9.13 -30.35
CA HIS A 649 25.43 9.35 -31.56
C HIS A 649 24.08 9.95 -31.21
N ALA A 650 23.38 9.43 -30.19
CA ALA A 650 22.09 9.97 -29.76
C ALA A 650 22.19 11.43 -29.32
N ALA A 651 23.20 11.78 -28.53
CA ALA A 651 23.45 13.15 -28.10
C ALA A 651 23.75 14.08 -29.29
N ALA A 652 24.55 13.62 -30.25
CA ALA A 652 24.85 14.39 -31.47
C ALA A 652 23.59 14.65 -32.32
N GLN A 653 22.66 13.69 -32.39
CA GLN A 653 21.40 13.87 -33.12
C GLN A 653 20.46 14.92 -32.50
N LEU A 654 20.57 15.19 -31.21
CA LEU A 654 19.81 16.26 -30.55
C LEU A 654 20.44 17.64 -30.72
N LEU A 655 21.77 17.70 -30.92
CA LEU A 655 22.53 18.93 -31.09
C LEU A 655 22.64 19.40 -32.55
N SER A 656 22.12 18.63 -33.51
CA SER A 656 22.17 18.96 -34.93
C SER A 656 21.22 20.12 -35.27
N GLU A 657 21.45 20.79 -36.41
CA GLU A 657 20.59 21.90 -36.88
C GLU A 657 19.12 21.49 -37.06
N GLN A 658 18.87 20.21 -37.36
CA GLN A 658 17.54 19.60 -37.42
C GLN A 658 17.51 18.37 -36.50
N PRO A 659 17.12 18.55 -35.22
CA PRO A 659 17.17 17.47 -34.25
C PRO A 659 16.37 16.24 -34.67
N GLN A 660 17.04 15.09 -34.73
CA GLN A 660 16.44 13.80 -35.10
C GLN A 660 16.02 13.03 -33.85
N TYR A 661 14.91 13.44 -33.23
CA TYR A 661 14.44 12.92 -31.94
C TYR A 661 14.23 11.39 -31.91
N ASP A 662 13.63 10.81 -32.95
CA ASP A 662 13.38 9.36 -32.96
C ASP A 662 14.65 8.55 -33.17
N GLU A 663 15.60 9.04 -33.99
CA GLU A 663 16.91 8.40 -34.15
C GLU A 663 17.72 8.43 -32.84
N ALA A 664 17.67 9.55 -32.12
CA ALA A 664 18.26 9.67 -30.78
C ALA A 664 17.66 8.64 -29.81
N ARG A 665 16.32 8.51 -29.77
CA ARG A 665 15.64 7.51 -28.95
C ARG A 665 16.04 6.08 -29.34
N GLN A 666 16.06 5.74 -30.63
CA GLN A 666 16.44 4.41 -31.11
C GLN A 666 17.88 4.06 -30.71
N SER A 667 18.80 5.02 -30.83
CA SER A 667 20.21 4.85 -30.42
C SER A 667 20.36 4.68 -28.91
N CYS A 668 19.58 5.41 -28.11
CA CYS A 668 19.50 5.18 -26.66
C CYS A 668 18.98 3.78 -26.33
N ARG A 669 17.95 3.29 -27.02
CA ARG A 669 17.43 1.92 -26.81
C ARG A 669 18.49 0.86 -27.08
N LEU A 670 19.24 1.01 -28.18
CA LEU A 670 20.35 0.12 -28.49
C LEU A 670 21.41 0.14 -27.37
N ALA A 671 21.79 1.32 -26.89
CA ALA A 671 22.71 1.44 -25.77
C ALA A 671 22.19 0.73 -24.51
N MET A 672 20.95 1.02 -24.10
CA MET A 672 20.32 0.39 -22.94
C MET A 672 20.25 -1.13 -23.07
N GLN A 673 19.93 -1.66 -24.26
CA GLN A 673 19.93 -3.10 -24.54
C GLN A 673 21.32 -3.73 -24.37
N LEU A 674 22.37 -3.09 -24.92
CA LEU A 674 23.75 -3.57 -24.77
C LEU A 674 24.19 -3.58 -23.31
N LEU A 675 23.82 -2.53 -22.56
CA LEU A 675 24.08 -2.45 -21.12
C LEU A 675 23.40 -3.58 -20.36
N ARG A 676 22.11 -3.86 -20.64
CA ARG A 676 21.39 -4.98 -20.00
C ARG A 676 22.05 -6.32 -20.25
N ILE A 677 22.54 -6.57 -21.47
CA ILE A 677 23.26 -7.82 -21.79
C ILE A 677 24.50 -7.95 -20.91
N VAL A 678 25.32 -6.89 -20.79
CA VAL A 678 26.52 -6.92 -19.94
C VAL A 678 26.15 -7.14 -18.47
N GLN A 679 25.13 -6.43 -17.96
CA GLN A 679 24.67 -6.58 -16.58
C GLN A 679 24.16 -8.00 -16.31
N ARG A 680 23.39 -8.56 -17.24
CA ARG A 680 22.82 -9.90 -17.16
C ARG A 680 23.90 -10.97 -17.17
N ASP A 681 24.88 -10.88 -18.06
CA ASP A 681 25.98 -11.84 -18.14
C ASP A 681 26.79 -11.89 -16.82
N HIS A 682 27.07 -10.73 -16.21
CA HIS A 682 27.73 -10.65 -14.90
C HIS A 682 26.86 -11.25 -13.78
N TRP A 683 25.56 -10.99 -13.82
CA TRP A 683 24.63 -11.52 -12.84
C TRP A 683 24.47 -13.04 -12.95
N GLU A 684 24.31 -13.58 -14.16
CA GLU A 684 24.24 -15.03 -14.41
C GLU A 684 25.52 -15.74 -13.96
N ASN A 685 26.69 -15.15 -14.21
CA ASN A 685 27.96 -15.65 -13.70
C ASN A 685 28.01 -15.73 -12.16
N ALA A 686 27.41 -14.76 -11.45
CA ALA A 686 27.38 -14.76 -10.00
C ALA A 686 26.40 -15.79 -9.40
N VAL A 687 25.30 -16.10 -10.09
CA VAL A 687 24.25 -17.00 -9.58
C VAL A 687 24.34 -18.43 -10.13
N ALA A 688 25.25 -18.71 -11.07
CA ALA A 688 25.36 -19.99 -11.78
C ALA A 688 25.39 -21.23 -10.86
N ASP A 689 26.08 -21.14 -9.71
CA ASP A 689 26.24 -22.25 -8.77
C ASP A 689 25.24 -22.20 -7.59
N MET A 690 24.17 -21.39 -7.68
CA MET A 690 23.20 -21.21 -6.59
C MET A 690 21.83 -21.80 -6.94
N SER A 691 21.13 -22.31 -5.92
CA SER A 691 19.74 -22.79 -6.04
C SER A 691 18.73 -21.67 -6.28
N SER A 692 19.07 -20.43 -5.89
CA SER A 692 18.23 -19.24 -6.06
C SER A 692 19.09 -17.97 -5.96
N PRO A 693 18.77 -16.88 -6.70
CA PRO A 693 19.43 -15.59 -6.52
C PRO A 693 19.29 -14.97 -5.11
N THR A 694 18.25 -15.32 -4.33
CA THR A 694 18.08 -14.85 -2.94
C THR A 694 18.93 -15.63 -1.92
N THR A 695 19.64 -16.67 -2.36
CA THR A 695 20.58 -17.44 -1.52
C THR A 695 21.62 -16.50 -0.91
N SER A 696 22.19 -15.60 -1.71
CA SER A 696 23.13 -14.58 -1.25
C SER A 696 22.42 -13.22 -1.13
N PRO A 697 22.78 -12.39 -0.12
CA PRO A 697 22.13 -11.09 0.07
C PRO A 697 22.56 -10.05 -0.97
N HIS A 698 23.61 -10.33 -1.76
CA HIS A 698 24.24 -9.43 -2.72
C HIS A 698 24.01 -9.83 -4.19
N THR A 699 23.27 -10.90 -4.46
CA THR A 699 22.95 -11.39 -5.81
C THR A 699 21.58 -10.94 -6.29
N ILE A 700 20.98 -9.96 -5.60
CA ILE A 700 19.64 -9.47 -5.90
C ILE A 700 19.60 -8.49 -7.09
N CYS A 701 20.71 -7.84 -7.45
CA CYS A 701 20.84 -7.04 -8.67
C CYS A 701 22.31 -6.88 -9.08
N PHE A 702 22.56 -6.33 -10.27
CA PHE A 702 23.92 -6.13 -10.80
C PHE A 702 24.80 -5.20 -9.95
N SER A 703 24.25 -4.11 -9.42
CA SER A 703 25.03 -3.13 -8.65
C SER A 703 25.59 -3.67 -7.34
N THR A 704 24.98 -4.71 -6.77
CA THR A 704 25.46 -5.34 -5.53
C THR A 704 26.46 -6.48 -5.75
N LEU A 705 26.73 -6.87 -6.99
CA LEU A 705 27.65 -7.99 -7.28
C LEU A 705 29.10 -7.78 -6.80
N PRO A 706 29.68 -6.57 -6.78
CA PRO A 706 31.00 -6.37 -6.17
C PRO A 706 31.05 -6.86 -4.73
N ASP A 707 30.01 -6.57 -3.92
CA ASP A 707 29.92 -7.06 -2.54
C ASP A 707 29.75 -8.57 -2.46
N HIS A 708 28.99 -9.17 -3.39
CA HIS A 708 28.88 -10.62 -3.48
C HIS A 708 30.26 -11.28 -3.60
N TRP A 709 31.09 -10.80 -4.52
CA TRP A 709 32.43 -11.34 -4.73
C TRP A 709 33.38 -11.02 -3.59
N ARG A 710 33.28 -9.85 -2.94
CA ARG A 710 34.02 -9.53 -1.70
C ARG A 710 33.68 -10.53 -0.59
N MET A 711 32.39 -10.82 -0.37
CA MET A 711 31.91 -11.79 0.62
C MET A 711 32.42 -13.20 0.30
N VAL A 712 32.27 -13.66 -0.95
CA VAL A 712 32.74 -14.98 -1.39
C VAL A 712 34.26 -15.13 -1.22
N ASN A 713 35.03 -14.09 -1.54
CA ASN A 713 36.48 -14.08 -1.36
C ASN A 713 36.87 -14.07 0.12
N ALA A 714 36.11 -13.37 0.98
CA ALA A 714 36.33 -13.38 2.43
C ALA A 714 36.08 -14.76 3.04
N ILE A 715 35.00 -15.45 2.64
CA ILE A 715 34.70 -16.83 3.06
C ILE A 715 35.79 -17.79 2.57
N GLY A 716 36.18 -17.68 1.30
CA GLY A 716 37.20 -18.54 0.69
C GLY A 716 38.60 -18.42 1.30
N ARG A 717 38.93 -17.30 1.95
CA ARG A 717 40.19 -17.08 2.69
C ARG A 717 40.16 -17.61 4.13
N GLY A 718 38.97 -17.96 4.67
CA GLY A 718 38.78 -18.53 6.00
C GLY A 718 38.88 -20.07 6.03
N THR A 719 38.27 -20.71 7.03
CA THR A 719 38.19 -22.18 7.18
C THR A 719 37.30 -22.88 6.14
N GLY A 720 36.81 -22.16 5.12
CA GLY A 720 35.79 -22.64 4.21
C GLY A 720 34.40 -22.69 4.87
N TRP A 721 33.43 -23.33 4.19
CA TRP A 721 32.03 -23.43 4.64
C TRP A 721 31.80 -24.43 5.79
N SER A 722 32.86 -24.95 6.43
CA SER A 722 32.75 -25.92 7.51
C SER A 722 32.70 -25.24 8.88
N GLY A 723 31.65 -25.51 9.64
CA GLY A 723 31.52 -25.13 11.04
C GLY A 723 30.55 -26.05 11.79
N GLU A 724 30.54 -25.92 13.12
CA GLU A 724 29.60 -26.64 13.98
C GLU A 724 28.16 -26.19 13.71
N ASN A 725 27.22 -27.13 13.75
CA ASN A 725 25.81 -26.80 13.63
C ASN A 725 25.32 -26.18 14.95
N LEU A 726 24.88 -24.93 14.91
CA LEU A 726 24.34 -24.22 16.07
C LEU A 726 22.89 -24.62 16.38
N LEU A 727 22.19 -25.25 15.43
CA LEU A 727 20.84 -25.78 15.61
C LEU A 727 20.92 -27.27 15.95
N ARG A 728 20.89 -27.61 17.25
CA ARG A 728 21.11 -28.99 17.72
C ARG A 728 20.03 -29.96 17.24
N SER A 729 18.77 -29.55 17.30
CA SER A 729 17.61 -30.36 16.87
C SER A 729 17.34 -30.35 15.36
N GLY A 730 18.25 -29.81 14.54
CA GLY A 730 18.01 -29.62 13.11
C GLY A 730 18.07 -30.90 12.26
N ASP A 731 18.61 -32.00 12.79
CA ASP A 731 18.58 -33.33 12.18
C ASP A 731 17.31 -34.13 12.53
N PHE A 732 16.51 -33.64 13.49
CA PHE A 732 15.25 -34.25 13.93
C PHE A 732 15.34 -35.68 14.50
N GLU A 733 16.53 -36.14 14.88
CA GLU A 733 16.75 -37.51 15.38
C GLU A 733 16.47 -37.66 16.88
N ASP A 734 16.66 -36.59 17.65
CA ASP A 734 16.47 -36.58 19.11
C ASP A 734 15.21 -35.81 19.50
N LEU A 735 14.15 -36.55 19.83
CA LEU A 735 12.87 -35.99 20.26
C LEU A 735 13.01 -35.10 21.51
N ASP A 736 13.88 -35.47 22.45
CA ASP A 736 14.09 -34.67 23.67
C ASP A 736 14.76 -33.33 23.31
N SER A 737 15.69 -33.32 22.37
CA SER A 737 16.29 -32.09 21.82
C SER A 737 15.27 -31.24 21.07
N VAL A 738 14.40 -31.83 20.23
CA VAL A 738 13.34 -31.09 19.50
C VAL A 738 12.34 -30.45 20.46
N ILE A 739 11.96 -31.15 21.53
CA ILE A 739 11.05 -30.63 22.58
C ILE A 739 11.76 -29.54 23.41
N ALA A 740 13.01 -29.77 23.83
CA ALA A 740 13.77 -28.83 24.63
C ALA A 740 14.07 -27.52 23.88
N ASP A 741 14.34 -27.62 22.57
CA ASP A 741 14.61 -26.49 21.70
C ASP A 741 13.35 -25.64 21.42
N ASN A 742 12.15 -26.16 21.73
CA ASN A 742 10.88 -25.43 21.68
C ASN A 742 10.53 -24.83 20.29
N TRP A 743 10.62 -25.66 19.25
CA TRP A 743 10.14 -25.31 17.91
C TRP A 743 8.67 -24.88 17.95
N LEU A 744 8.38 -23.69 17.41
CA LEU A 744 7.02 -23.14 17.41
C LEU A 744 6.29 -23.51 16.13
N SER A 745 5.16 -24.19 16.26
CA SER A 745 4.26 -24.50 15.14
C SER A 745 2.96 -23.72 15.26
N VAL A 746 2.59 -22.97 14.23
CA VAL A 746 1.37 -22.15 14.18
C VAL A 746 0.51 -22.61 13.01
N TYR A 747 -0.67 -23.16 13.31
CA TYR A 747 -1.67 -23.55 12.31
C TYR A 747 -3.05 -23.72 12.96
N ASP A 748 -4.09 -23.67 12.13
CA ASP A 748 -5.47 -23.97 12.55
C ASP A 748 -5.66 -25.49 12.69
N THR A 749 -5.78 -25.96 13.94
CA THR A 749 -5.98 -27.37 14.29
C THR A 749 -7.36 -27.92 13.90
N SER A 750 -8.32 -27.07 13.55
CA SER A 750 -9.63 -27.49 13.06
C SER A 750 -9.63 -27.95 11.60
N GLN A 751 -8.59 -27.59 10.85
CA GLN A 751 -8.38 -28.00 9.45
C GLN A 751 -7.47 -29.23 9.38
N ASN A 752 -7.44 -29.91 8.22
CA ASN A 752 -6.55 -31.04 8.00
C ASN A 752 -5.10 -30.58 7.77
N ARG A 753 -4.46 -30.11 8.86
CA ARG A 753 -3.11 -29.54 8.90
C ARG A 753 -2.31 -30.19 10.02
N ARG A 754 -1.06 -30.57 9.75
CA ARG A 754 -0.22 -31.32 10.70
C ARG A 754 1.24 -30.94 10.56
N VAL A 755 1.94 -30.94 11.70
CA VAL A 755 3.40 -30.89 11.80
C VAL A 755 3.81 -32.08 12.66
N GLU A 756 4.59 -33.01 12.11
CA GLU A 756 4.96 -34.26 12.80
C GLU A 756 6.37 -34.71 12.42
N LEU A 757 7.01 -35.48 13.30
CA LEU A 757 8.19 -36.25 12.93
C LEU A 757 7.76 -37.50 12.17
N HIS A 758 8.35 -37.72 11.01
CA HIS A 758 7.99 -38.79 10.09
C HIS A 758 9.22 -39.64 9.75
N SER A 759 9.04 -40.96 9.62
CA SER A 759 10.14 -41.91 9.43
C SER A 759 10.75 -41.93 8.02
N ASP A 760 10.49 -40.91 7.21
CA ASP A 760 10.98 -40.81 5.84
C ASP A 760 11.83 -39.56 5.77
N ALA A 761 13.11 -39.77 6.10
CA ALA A 761 14.15 -38.77 6.24
C ALA A 761 15.14 -38.84 5.07
N SER A 762 15.94 -37.80 4.89
CA SER A 762 17.06 -37.82 3.94
C SER A 762 18.27 -38.54 4.50
N SER A 763 18.46 -38.46 5.81
CA SER A 763 19.49 -39.09 6.63
C SER A 763 18.90 -39.40 7.99
N GLY A 764 19.38 -40.45 8.67
CA GLY A 764 18.83 -40.84 9.97
C GLY A 764 17.50 -41.60 9.87
N GLN A 765 16.73 -41.57 10.94
CA GLN A 765 15.44 -42.26 11.09
C GLN A 765 14.23 -41.33 10.95
N TYR A 766 14.35 -40.06 11.32
CA TYR A 766 13.22 -39.13 11.42
C TYR A 766 13.51 -37.83 10.67
N GLY A 767 12.48 -37.28 10.03
CA GLY A 767 12.50 -35.95 9.43
C GLY A 767 11.22 -35.20 9.76
N LEU A 768 11.23 -33.89 9.55
CA LEU A 768 10.06 -33.04 9.77
C LEU A 768 9.11 -33.15 8.58
N ARG A 769 7.83 -33.47 8.83
CA ARG A 769 6.76 -33.41 7.83
C ARG A 769 5.78 -32.29 8.16
N ILE A 770 5.47 -31.47 7.17
CA ILE A 770 4.45 -30.42 7.22
C ILE A 770 3.40 -30.74 6.16
N PHE A 771 2.15 -30.88 6.60
CA PHE A 771 1.04 -31.26 5.73
C PHE A 771 -0.10 -30.24 5.88
N SER A 772 -0.68 -29.83 4.76
CA SER A 772 -1.91 -29.05 4.71
C SER A 772 -2.78 -29.53 3.57
N ARG A 773 -4.06 -29.80 3.85
CA ARG A 773 -5.07 -30.03 2.82
C ARG A 773 -6.36 -29.35 3.23
N SER A 774 -6.93 -28.57 2.33
CA SER A 774 -8.20 -27.89 2.57
C SER A 774 -9.34 -28.87 2.29
N ASP A 775 -10.34 -28.94 3.18
CA ASP A 775 -11.52 -29.82 3.00
C ASP A 775 -12.49 -29.31 1.91
N ARG A 776 -12.22 -28.12 1.35
CA ARG A 776 -13.07 -27.48 0.35
C ARG A 776 -12.79 -28.03 -1.05
N THR A 777 -13.76 -28.78 -1.58
CA THR A 777 -13.81 -29.27 -2.97
C THR A 777 -14.01 -28.17 -4.02
N GLU A 778 -14.38 -26.96 -3.61
CA GLU A 778 -14.48 -25.77 -4.47
C GLU A 778 -13.51 -24.70 -3.97
N MET A 779 -12.62 -24.23 -4.84
CA MET A 779 -11.79 -23.05 -4.60
C MET A 779 -12.70 -21.85 -4.32
N SER A 780 -12.91 -21.52 -3.04
CA SER A 780 -13.54 -20.26 -2.67
C SER A 780 -12.60 -19.13 -3.11
N PRO A 781 -13.06 -18.14 -3.88
CA PRO A 781 -12.20 -17.09 -4.43
C PRO A 781 -11.48 -16.25 -3.34
N ASP A 782 -12.04 -16.13 -2.14
CA ASP A 782 -11.44 -15.43 -0.98
C ASP A 782 -10.63 -16.36 -0.06
N VAL A 783 -9.54 -16.98 -0.55
CA VAL A 783 -8.57 -17.62 0.38
C VAL A 783 -7.69 -16.51 0.98
N PRO A 784 -7.64 -16.35 2.32
CA PRO A 784 -6.75 -15.39 2.95
C PRO A 784 -5.28 -15.67 2.56
N LEU A 785 -4.50 -14.62 2.28
CA LEU A 785 -3.05 -14.75 2.02
C LEU A 785 -2.25 -14.94 3.34
N THR A 786 -2.75 -15.80 4.23
CA THR A 786 -2.08 -16.18 5.47
C THR A 786 -1.51 -17.58 5.30
N PRO A 787 -0.33 -17.87 5.88
CA PRO A 787 0.25 -19.20 5.81
C PRO A 787 -0.70 -20.24 6.42
N ASN A 788 -0.83 -21.42 5.80
CA ASN A 788 -1.64 -22.50 6.34
C ASN A 788 -0.96 -23.11 7.57
N VAL A 789 0.36 -23.29 7.49
CA VAL A 789 1.21 -23.80 8.56
C VAL A 789 2.53 -23.05 8.57
N SER A 790 2.93 -22.54 9.73
CA SER A 790 4.26 -21.95 9.96
C SER A 790 5.01 -22.74 11.03
N VAL A 791 6.26 -23.09 10.77
CA VAL A 791 7.18 -23.75 11.71
C VAL A 791 8.41 -22.87 11.90
N ILE A 792 8.70 -22.49 13.14
CA ILE A 792 9.73 -21.51 13.50
C ILE A 792 10.77 -22.19 14.40
N SER A 793 12.04 -22.03 14.04
CA SER A 793 13.16 -22.57 14.80
C SER A 793 13.36 -21.84 16.12
N PRO A 794 14.11 -22.46 17.05
CA PRO A 794 14.58 -21.79 18.26
C PRO A 794 15.45 -20.57 17.93
N PRO A 795 15.57 -19.58 18.83
CA PRO A 795 16.49 -18.46 18.68
C PRO A 795 17.95 -18.94 18.76
N ILE A 796 18.75 -18.60 17.74
CA ILE A 796 20.16 -18.97 17.67
C ILE A 796 21.00 -17.69 17.81
N PRO A 797 21.77 -17.52 18.90
CA PRO A 797 22.52 -16.29 19.13
C PRO A 797 23.70 -16.18 18.15
N VAL A 798 23.78 -15.05 17.44
CA VAL A 798 24.84 -14.74 16.47
C VAL A 798 25.43 -13.36 16.77
N GLN A 799 26.74 -13.21 16.60
CA GLN A 799 27.45 -11.96 16.82
C GLN A 799 27.49 -11.07 15.57
N GLY A 800 27.49 -9.75 15.78
CA GLY A 800 27.68 -8.78 14.69
C GLY A 800 29.02 -8.98 13.96
N GLY A 801 28.97 -8.93 12.63
CA GLY A 801 30.08 -9.19 11.72
C GLY A 801 30.22 -10.65 11.28
N GLN A 802 29.41 -11.57 11.81
CA GLN A 802 29.40 -12.96 11.37
C GLN A 802 28.60 -13.15 10.08
N ILE A 803 28.99 -14.17 9.32
CA ILE A 803 28.22 -14.66 8.16
C ILE A 803 27.51 -15.95 8.59
N VAL A 804 26.19 -15.96 8.54
CA VAL A 804 25.36 -17.12 8.87
C VAL A 804 25.02 -17.88 7.60
N LEU A 805 25.30 -19.17 7.59
CA LEU A 805 24.87 -20.13 6.59
C LEU A 805 23.73 -20.96 7.17
N ILE A 806 22.57 -20.91 6.54
CA ILE A 806 21.45 -21.82 6.81
C ILE A 806 21.35 -22.77 5.62
N SER A 807 21.36 -24.06 5.85
CA SER A 807 21.19 -25.07 4.80
C SER A 807 20.34 -26.22 5.28
N GLY A 808 19.75 -26.95 4.35
CA GLY A 808 19.09 -28.20 4.68
C GLY A 808 18.56 -28.88 3.44
N LYS A 809 17.83 -29.97 3.65
CA LYS A 809 17.19 -30.72 2.59
C LYS A 809 15.68 -30.63 2.69
N TYR A 810 15.04 -30.62 1.53
CA TYR A 810 13.59 -30.59 1.43
C TYR A 810 13.10 -31.56 0.36
N ARG A 811 11.86 -32.02 0.53
CA ARG A 811 11.14 -32.83 -0.44
C ARG A 811 9.69 -32.36 -0.51
N ILE A 812 9.17 -32.17 -1.72
CA ILE A 812 7.79 -31.77 -1.98
C ILE A 812 7.15 -32.91 -2.75
N GLU A 813 6.22 -33.66 -2.13
CA GLU A 813 5.62 -34.85 -2.73
C GLU A 813 4.76 -34.52 -3.95
N GLU A 814 3.96 -33.46 -3.82
CA GLU A 814 3.02 -32.97 -4.82
C GLU A 814 3.12 -31.46 -4.94
N GLN A 815 2.78 -30.91 -6.11
CA GLN A 815 2.76 -29.47 -6.33
C GLN A 815 1.93 -28.75 -5.25
N VAL A 816 2.49 -27.71 -4.65
CA VAL A 816 1.81 -26.87 -3.67
C VAL A 816 0.81 -25.96 -4.40
N ASN A 817 -0.47 -26.06 -4.04
CA ASN A 817 -1.57 -25.38 -4.73
C ASN A 817 -2.32 -24.41 -3.82
N GLY A 818 -3.12 -23.52 -4.40
CA GLY A 818 -4.05 -22.67 -3.65
C GLY A 818 -3.46 -21.37 -3.07
N HIS A 819 -2.16 -21.13 -3.22
CA HIS A 819 -1.54 -19.88 -2.77
C HIS A 819 -0.36 -19.45 -3.67
N PRO A 820 -0.23 -18.14 -4.00
CA PRO A 820 0.84 -17.65 -4.89
C PRO A 820 2.25 -17.79 -4.31
N ASP A 821 2.41 -17.93 -3.00
CA ASP A 821 3.73 -18.08 -2.34
C ASP A 821 4.22 -19.52 -2.15
N GLY A 822 3.36 -20.53 -2.32
CA GLY A 822 3.75 -21.94 -2.18
C GLY A 822 4.41 -22.25 -0.83
N LEU A 823 5.49 -23.03 -0.87
CA LEU A 823 6.39 -23.25 0.26
C LEU A 823 7.42 -22.12 0.35
N MET A 824 7.52 -21.48 1.50
CA MET A 824 8.48 -20.42 1.79
C MET A 824 9.49 -20.81 2.86
N LEU A 825 10.77 -20.54 2.62
CA LEU A 825 11.86 -20.69 3.59
C LEU A 825 12.57 -19.34 3.78
N TYR A 826 12.62 -18.82 5.00
CA TYR A 826 13.29 -17.56 5.29
C TYR A 826 13.77 -17.45 6.74
N ASP A 827 14.45 -16.35 7.04
CA ASP A 827 15.01 -16.05 8.36
C ASP A 827 14.56 -14.67 8.84
N ASN A 828 14.72 -14.38 10.13
CA ASN A 828 14.38 -13.08 10.71
C ASN A 828 15.45 -11.97 10.46
N VAL A 829 16.53 -12.25 9.73
CA VAL A 829 17.54 -11.24 9.32
C VAL A 829 17.04 -10.48 8.09
N LYS A 830 16.61 -11.20 7.05
CA LYS A 830 16.06 -10.61 5.82
C LYS A 830 14.53 -10.65 5.75
N GLY A 831 13.88 -11.56 6.47
CA GLY A 831 12.45 -11.79 6.36
C GLY A 831 12.03 -12.34 5.01
N THR A 832 10.75 -12.14 4.65
CA THR A 832 10.11 -12.74 3.48
C THR A 832 10.63 -12.23 2.12
N VAL A 833 11.36 -11.10 2.10
CA VAL A 833 12.00 -10.59 0.87
C VAL A 833 13.22 -11.43 0.48
N GLY A 834 13.92 -12.02 1.45
CA GLY A 834 15.04 -12.94 1.24
C GLY A 834 14.64 -14.41 1.16
N ALA A 835 13.32 -14.69 1.06
CA ALA A 835 12.80 -16.04 1.09
C ALA A 835 13.14 -16.85 -0.17
N LEU A 836 13.32 -18.15 0.01
CA LEU A 836 13.21 -19.14 -1.05
C LEU A 836 11.74 -19.52 -1.20
N ARG A 837 11.26 -19.68 -2.44
CA ARG A 837 9.88 -20.08 -2.75
C ARG A 837 9.89 -21.29 -3.67
N PHE A 838 9.08 -22.29 -3.33
CA PHE A 838 8.95 -23.52 -4.09
C PHE A 838 7.48 -23.86 -4.28
N TRP A 839 7.12 -24.27 -5.49
CA TRP A 839 5.75 -24.66 -5.84
C TRP A 839 5.69 -26.08 -6.39
N ARG A 840 6.71 -26.48 -7.17
CA ARG A 840 6.72 -27.75 -7.87
C ARG A 840 7.10 -28.89 -6.92
N GLY A 841 6.52 -30.06 -7.15
CA GLY A 841 6.98 -31.29 -6.54
C GLY A 841 8.43 -31.56 -6.93
N THR A 842 9.23 -32.00 -5.97
CA THR A 842 10.58 -32.50 -6.21
C THR A 842 10.51 -33.79 -7.05
N PRO A 843 11.56 -34.16 -7.80
CA PRO A 843 11.59 -35.44 -8.50
C PRO A 843 11.25 -36.60 -7.57
N LYS A 844 10.44 -37.55 -8.06
CA LYS A 844 9.83 -38.59 -7.22
C LYS A 844 10.88 -39.31 -6.36
N GLY A 845 10.71 -39.23 -5.03
CA GLY A 845 11.58 -39.86 -4.04
C GLY A 845 12.95 -39.22 -3.85
N GLN A 846 13.22 -38.05 -4.46
CA GLN A 846 14.50 -37.35 -4.34
C GLN A 846 14.39 -36.17 -3.39
N TRP A 847 15.43 -35.98 -2.58
CA TRP A 847 15.61 -34.81 -1.73
C TRP A 847 16.43 -33.76 -2.47
N GLU A 848 16.00 -32.51 -2.40
CA GLU A 848 16.74 -31.36 -2.89
C GLU A 848 17.38 -30.59 -1.73
N SER A 849 18.42 -29.82 -2.01
CA SER A 849 19.12 -29.01 -1.00
C SER A 849 18.80 -27.54 -1.17
N PHE A 850 18.65 -26.83 -0.06
CA PHE A 850 18.53 -25.38 -0.04
C PHE A 850 19.67 -24.74 0.76
N ARG A 851 19.93 -23.46 0.48
CA ARG A 851 20.94 -22.67 1.17
C ARG A 851 20.51 -21.20 1.27
N LEU A 852 20.83 -20.58 2.40
CA LEU A 852 20.73 -19.13 2.64
C LEU A 852 22.02 -18.66 3.29
N ILE A 853 22.55 -17.54 2.82
CA ILE A 853 23.73 -16.85 3.36
C ILE A 853 23.26 -15.48 3.85
N ARG A 854 23.66 -15.09 5.07
CA ARG A 854 23.29 -13.81 5.69
C ARG A 854 24.50 -13.16 6.35
N GLU A 855 24.74 -11.89 6.03
CA GLU A 855 25.65 -11.06 6.82
C GLU A 855 24.88 -10.44 7.99
N VAL A 856 25.36 -10.66 9.20
CA VAL A 856 24.71 -10.16 10.42
C VAL A 856 25.41 -8.88 10.86
N ALA A 857 24.78 -7.72 10.67
CA ALA A 857 25.39 -6.43 11.00
C ALA A 857 25.53 -6.19 12.51
N HIS A 858 24.56 -6.65 13.30
CA HIS A 858 24.49 -6.45 14.75
C HIS A 858 24.16 -7.77 15.44
N SER A 859 24.74 -8.00 16.62
CA SER A 859 24.48 -9.21 17.41
C SER A 859 22.98 -9.36 17.67
N ARG A 860 22.44 -10.54 17.37
CA ARG A 860 21.00 -10.84 17.47
C ARG A 860 20.76 -12.34 17.49
N ASP A 861 19.55 -12.71 17.87
CA ASP A 861 19.06 -14.08 17.71
C ASP A 861 18.51 -14.27 16.29
N VAL A 862 19.07 -15.25 15.58
CA VAL A 862 18.62 -15.67 14.26
C VAL A 862 17.61 -16.79 14.41
N GLN A 863 16.48 -16.68 13.70
CA GLN A 863 15.47 -17.72 13.61
C GLN A 863 15.17 -18.04 12.16
N PHE A 864 15.02 -19.32 11.86
CA PHE A 864 14.60 -19.85 10.57
C PHE A 864 13.11 -20.19 10.61
N THR A 865 12.40 -19.92 9.52
CA THR A 865 10.96 -20.13 9.40
C THR A 865 10.64 -20.85 8.10
N ILE A 866 9.80 -21.86 8.23
CA ILE A 866 9.23 -22.66 7.14
C ILE A 866 7.72 -22.37 7.11
N GLU A 867 7.21 -21.89 5.98
CA GLU A 867 5.78 -21.63 5.81
C GLU A 867 5.22 -22.40 4.61
N LEU A 868 4.25 -23.26 4.87
CA LEU A 868 3.43 -23.87 3.84
C LEU A 868 2.18 -23.01 3.65
N ASN A 869 2.13 -22.21 2.58
CA ASN A 869 1.03 -21.28 2.35
C ASN A 869 -0.16 -21.91 1.60
N GLY A 870 0.10 -23.00 0.86
CA GLY A 870 -0.91 -23.70 0.07
C GLY A 870 -1.24 -25.08 0.63
N ASP A 871 -2.02 -25.84 -0.13
CA ASP A 871 -2.22 -27.27 0.10
C ASP A 871 -1.02 -28.04 -0.45
N GLY A 872 -0.43 -28.91 0.38
CA GLY A 872 0.76 -29.68 0.03
C GLY A 872 1.24 -30.61 1.15
N ASP A 873 2.14 -31.51 0.79
CA ASP A 873 2.87 -32.42 1.70
C ASP A 873 4.37 -32.20 1.47
N VAL A 874 5.03 -31.59 2.45
CA VAL A 874 6.44 -31.20 2.37
C VAL A 874 7.22 -31.79 3.54
N ARG A 875 8.47 -32.14 3.28
CA ARG A 875 9.35 -32.78 4.25
C ARG A 875 10.69 -32.07 4.29
N PHE A 876 11.29 -32.04 5.48
CA PHE A 876 12.55 -31.38 5.76
C PHE A 876 13.45 -32.26 6.60
N ASP A 877 14.74 -32.14 6.36
CA ASP A 877 15.77 -32.85 7.10
C ASP A 877 17.13 -32.13 7.01
N ASP A 878 18.05 -32.46 7.91
CA ASP A 878 19.43 -31.96 7.98
C ASP A 878 19.51 -30.43 7.95
N ILE A 879 18.65 -29.76 8.72
CA ILE A 879 18.67 -28.30 8.83
C ILE A 879 19.86 -27.89 9.70
N ARG A 880 20.75 -27.12 9.11
CA ARG A 880 21.99 -26.67 9.74
C ARG A 880 22.11 -25.16 9.71
N VAL A 881 22.52 -24.59 10.83
CA VAL A 881 22.84 -23.17 10.98
C VAL A 881 24.29 -23.06 11.43
N VAL A 882 25.14 -22.44 10.61
CA VAL A 882 26.57 -22.30 10.86
C VAL A 882 26.93 -20.82 10.84
N ALA A 883 27.59 -20.33 11.89
CA ALA A 883 28.14 -18.98 11.94
C ALA A 883 29.63 -18.98 11.59
N LEU A 884 30.00 -18.21 10.57
CA LEU A 884 31.37 -18.03 10.10
C LEU A 884 31.91 -16.66 10.55
N ASN A 885 33.17 -16.63 10.98
CA ASN A 885 33.88 -15.40 11.30
C ASN A 885 34.81 -15.05 10.12
N PRO A 886 34.38 -14.20 9.16
CA PRO A 886 35.28 -13.78 8.10
C PRO A 886 36.46 -12.99 8.70
N PRO A 887 37.68 -13.15 8.18
CA PRO A 887 38.81 -12.34 8.62
C PRO A 887 38.48 -10.86 8.35
N ARG A 888 38.54 -10.02 9.40
CA ARG A 888 38.30 -8.57 9.25
C ARG A 888 39.32 -8.02 8.25
N LEU A 889 38.83 -7.53 7.11
CA LEU A 889 39.66 -6.75 6.18
C LEU A 889 40.04 -5.46 6.91
N ALA A 890 41.30 -5.35 7.34
CA ALA A 890 41.85 -4.08 7.78
C ALA A 890 41.75 -3.10 6.61
N SER A 891 41.14 -1.95 6.84
CA SER A 891 41.11 -0.83 5.91
C SER A 891 42.55 -0.44 5.52
N GLY A 892 42.92 -0.71 4.27
CA GLY A 892 44.19 -0.29 3.69
C GLY A 892 45.31 -1.34 3.76
N THR A 893 45.27 -2.35 2.90
CA THR A 893 46.51 -3.03 2.47
C THR A 893 46.32 -3.59 1.07
N GLN A 894 47.32 -3.36 0.20
CA GLN A 894 47.35 -3.72 -1.22
C GLN A 894 47.02 -5.20 -1.48
N PRO A 895 46.52 -5.55 -2.68
CA PRO A 895 46.22 -6.94 -3.01
C PRO A 895 47.51 -7.78 -3.04
N ALA A 896 47.59 -8.78 -2.16
CA ALA A 896 48.57 -9.86 -2.29
C ALA A 896 48.22 -10.76 -3.49
N GLU A 897 49.26 -11.23 -4.20
CA GLU A 897 49.15 -12.01 -5.44
C GLU A 897 48.23 -13.24 -5.33
N PRO A 898 47.50 -13.59 -6.41
CA PRO A 898 46.60 -14.75 -6.42
C PRO A 898 47.39 -16.05 -6.30
N SER A 899 47.03 -16.87 -5.31
CA SER A 899 47.60 -18.22 -5.13
C SER A 899 47.28 -19.10 -6.34
N LYS A 900 48.33 -19.65 -6.96
CA LYS A 900 48.25 -20.60 -8.08
C LYS A 900 47.77 -21.98 -7.59
N ASN A 901 46.45 -22.19 -7.50
CA ASN A 901 45.86 -23.54 -7.48
C ASN A 901 44.36 -23.50 -7.85
N PRO A 902 43.98 -23.65 -9.13
CA PRO A 902 42.60 -23.47 -9.58
C PRO A 902 41.88 -24.80 -9.85
N ARG A 903 41.87 -25.77 -8.92
CA ARG A 903 41.19 -27.07 -9.12
C ARG A 903 40.56 -27.71 -7.89
N ARG A 904 39.83 -26.95 -7.07
CA ARG A 904 38.85 -27.53 -6.13
C ARG A 904 37.57 -26.71 -6.16
N ASN A 905 36.48 -27.32 -6.63
CA ASN A 905 35.12 -26.82 -6.44
C ASN A 905 34.86 -26.72 -4.94
N LEU A 906 34.81 -25.51 -4.40
CA LEU A 906 34.49 -25.25 -2.99
C LEU A 906 32.97 -25.30 -2.70
N LEU A 907 32.15 -25.58 -3.73
CA LEU A 907 30.70 -25.73 -3.64
C LEU A 907 30.22 -27.19 -3.77
N ASP A 908 31.11 -28.14 -4.08
CA ASP A 908 30.82 -29.56 -4.10
C ASP A 908 31.32 -30.24 -2.81
N PHE A 909 30.42 -30.50 -1.87
CA PHE A 909 30.65 -31.47 -0.80
C PHE A 909 29.59 -32.56 -0.88
N THR A 910 29.80 -33.53 -1.77
CA THR A 910 29.19 -34.86 -1.63
C THR A 910 30.21 -35.78 -0.95
N PRO A 911 29.84 -36.63 0.01
CA PRO A 911 30.76 -37.64 0.53
C PRO A 911 31.06 -38.65 -0.58
N SER A 912 32.33 -38.74 -0.97
CA SER A 912 32.81 -39.63 -2.03
C SER A 912 32.55 -41.09 -1.67
N LEU A 913 31.75 -41.79 -2.48
CA LEU A 913 31.69 -43.25 -2.49
C LEU A 913 33.05 -43.84 -2.88
N PRO A 914 33.48 -44.98 -2.32
CA PRO A 914 34.76 -45.59 -2.64
C PRO A 914 34.79 -46.08 -4.10
N LYS A 915 35.86 -45.72 -4.82
CA LYS A 915 36.11 -46.15 -6.20
C LYS A 915 36.33 -47.66 -6.25
N VAL A 916 35.43 -48.38 -6.91
CA VAL A 916 35.64 -49.78 -7.30
C VAL A 916 36.51 -49.81 -8.57
N PRO A 917 37.59 -50.62 -8.64
CA PRO A 917 38.47 -50.63 -9.80
C PRO A 917 37.86 -51.49 -10.93
N PHE A 918 37.47 -50.86 -12.04
CA PHE A 918 37.06 -51.58 -13.24
C PHE A 918 38.29 -52.13 -14.00
N TRP A 919 38.24 -53.45 -14.20
CA TRP A 919 39.13 -54.26 -15.02
C TRP A 919 39.09 -53.87 -16.51
N ASN A 920 40.26 -53.94 -17.16
CA ASN A 920 40.41 -53.90 -18.61
C ASN A 920 39.80 -55.15 -19.26
N GLY A 921 38.88 -54.97 -20.22
CA GLY A 921 38.31 -56.05 -21.03
C GLY A 921 38.30 -55.70 -22.51
N ARG A 922 39.10 -56.41 -23.29
CA ARG A 922 39.22 -56.32 -24.75
C ARG A 922 37.92 -56.67 -25.47
N LYS A 923 37.75 -56.04 -26.64
CA LYS A 923 36.78 -56.37 -27.69
C LYS A 923 36.83 -57.86 -28.08
N SER A 924 35.67 -58.49 -28.20
CA SER A 924 35.39 -59.47 -29.24
C SER A 924 33.91 -59.42 -29.60
N LYS A 925 33.61 -59.62 -30.88
CA LYS A 925 32.28 -59.64 -31.49
C LYS A 925 32.13 -61.01 -32.15
N GLU A 926 30.92 -61.55 -32.03
CA GLU A 926 30.26 -62.55 -32.90
C GLU A 926 30.87 -63.95 -32.99
N SER A 927 30.14 -64.97 -32.52
CA SER A 927 29.23 -65.75 -33.37
C SER A 927 28.45 -66.82 -32.58
N ASP A 928 27.16 -66.95 -32.91
CA ASP A 928 26.43 -68.23 -33.09
C ASP A 928 25.81 -69.04 -31.91
N ILE A 929 24.48 -69.24 -32.08
CA ILE A 929 23.67 -70.45 -31.82
C ILE A 929 22.96 -70.64 -30.44
N VAL A 930 21.67 -70.26 -30.42
CA VAL A 930 20.40 -70.93 -29.98
C VAL A 930 20.49 -72.39 -29.46
N PRO A 931 19.52 -72.99 -28.72
CA PRO A 931 18.67 -72.55 -27.58
C PRO A 931 18.72 -73.54 -26.36
N GLU A 932 18.24 -73.11 -25.19
CA GLU A 932 17.06 -73.66 -24.49
C GLU A 932 16.67 -72.74 -23.33
#